data_AF-A0A088SM07-F1
#
_entry.id   AF-A0A088SM07-F1
#
_cell.length_a   1.000
_cell.length_b   1.000
_cell.length_c   1.000
_cell.angle_alpha   90.00
_cell.angle_beta   90.00
_cell.angle_gamma   90.00
#
_symmetry.space_group_name_H-M   'P 1'
#
loop_
_entity.id
_entity.type
_entity.pdbx_description
1 polymer ?
#
loop_
_entity_poly.entity_id
_entity_poly.type
_entity_poly.pdbx_seq_one_letter_code
_entity_poly.pdbx_strand_id
1 'polypeptide(L)'
;MVCGLTSCLGSGAAGGLFSSAVQFFAATQCLVGETWPKDSVLQNGSRYDFIIVGAGTAGSALAARLSEVANFSVLLLEAGGDPPIEAIIPAFRETLKASSVDWNFTSVENNITSQALKRGIEQQPRGKMLGGTGSLNHMVYARGFPSDYHEWASIAGETWNWTNVLKYFMKTEHMTDTNIVNNPELMVYHGRGGAIEVSGTNEVMFSIKKFLQAFEELGFKTVPDMTYPNSIGAGCFSHTIRNGERDSSLRALLNNANSTSLHILKDAFVTKIIIENGTAIGIEAVKDDEKFLFYADREVILSAGTFNTPKLLMLSGVGPSEHLRSLGIDVVADLPVGSNLHDHVMVLAFLVADNGTCVSDEAENSMEAIKYLYDRTGFLAKADNMAAYLPLSSSEPTVPEFALYPTCIPQFSPFRSGCLTLGLNEDLCTELHNLNQEYELVTIAAVLLKPKSRGKVELNSINPFDDPLIYAGTFSEEQDLDHFPRLIKMAWSIADTNYFRSKNARVIKPWVEACSNLTESAWIKCMSRAMVTSAWHSVGTAAMGTVVDGDLKVLGINGLRVVDASVMPKIIRGNTNAPVVMIAEIAADLIKEHYSVSRTGTNLNNMTIGNLTASSMPNISQPNINLADVIENNDMINSSLIEVEITNVELITTTDRLSDIDDTVNVA
;
A
#
# COMPACT_ATOMS: atom_id res chain seq x y z
N MET A 1 17.24 33.22 11.44
CA MET A 1 18.16 34.37 11.31
C MET A 1 17.33 35.63 11.19
N VAL A 2 17.22 36.40 12.27
CA VAL A 2 16.69 37.77 12.20
C VAL A 2 17.84 38.62 11.68
N CYS A 3 17.71 39.15 10.46
CA CYS A 3 18.63 40.17 9.96
C CYS A 3 18.52 41.38 10.89
N GLY A 4 19.48 41.49 11.81
CA GLY A 4 19.69 42.66 12.62
C GLY A 4 19.95 43.85 11.71
N LEU A 5 19.08 44.84 11.85
CA LEU A 5 19.23 46.26 11.53
C LEU A 5 20.54 46.64 10.80
N THR A 6 20.34 47.17 9.58
CA THR A 6 21.25 48.00 8.78
C THR A 6 22.30 47.30 7.88
N SER A 7 21.86 46.47 6.91
CA SER A 7 22.45 46.45 5.55
C SER A 7 21.80 45.48 4.53
N CYS A 8 20.85 44.61 4.88
CA CYS A 8 20.39 43.56 3.95
C CYS A 8 19.32 43.96 2.92
N LEU A 9 18.91 45.23 2.84
CA LEU A 9 18.02 45.70 1.78
C LEU A 9 18.70 46.84 1.04
N GLY A 10 19.41 46.51 -0.04
CA GLY A 10 19.73 47.52 -1.05
C GLY A 10 18.41 48.12 -1.53
N SER A 11 18.23 49.43 -1.37
CA SER A 11 17.03 50.19 -1.77
C SER A 11 16.84 50.31 -3.29
N GLY A 12 17.37 49.35 -4.05
CA GLY A 12 17.31 49.27 -5.50
C GLY A 12 16.47 48.09 -5.97
N ALA A 13 16.20 48.04 -7.29
CA ALA A 13 15.34 47.04 -7.91
C ALA A 13 15.69 45.58 -7.54
N ALA A 14 16.99 45.28 -7.37
CA ALA A 14 17.44 43.95 -6.95
C ALA A 14 16.98 43.57 -5.53
N GLY A 15 17.01 44.50 -4.57
CA GLY A 15 16.54 44.23 -3.20
C GLY A 15 15.04 44.03 -3.13
N GLY A 16 14.28 44.78 -3.94
CA GLY A 16 12.84 44.56 -4.13
C GLY A 16 12.54 43.16 -4.68
N LEU A 17 13.25 42.76 -5.75
CA LEU A 17 13.09 41.43 -6.37
C LEU A 17 13.37 40.29 -5.38
N PHE A 18 14.46 40.35 -4.62
CA PHE A 18 14.78 39.31 -3.64
C PHE A 18 13.78 39.26 -2.48
N SER A 19 13.31 40.42 -2.00
CA SER A 19 12.25 40.47 -0.98
C SER A 19 10.95 39.84 -1.50
N SER A 20 10.57 40.11 -2.75
CA SER A 20 9.40 39.48 -3.37
C SER A 20 9.55 37.96 -3.50
N ALA A 21 10.74 37.46 -3.84
CA ALA A 21 11.00 36.02 -3.89
C ALA A 21 10.87 35.36 -2.50
N VAL A 22 11.43 35.96 -1.45
CA VAL A 22 11.27 35.46 -0.07
C VAL A 22 9.80 35.48 0.37
N GLN A 23 9.07 36.56 0.05
CA GLN A 23 7.63 36.65 0.32
C GLN A 23 6.83 35.60 -0.42
N PHE A 24 7.18 35.32 -1.69
CA PHE A 24 6.56 34.24 -2.46
C PHE A 24 6.73 32.89 -1.74
N PHE A 25 7.95 32.50 -1.36
CA PHE A 25 8.17 31.22 -0.66
C PHE A 25 7.49 31.17 0.72
N ALA A 26 7.46 32.29 1.44
CA ALA A 26 6.74 32.39 2.70
C ALA A 26 5.21 32.28 2.52
N ALA A 27 4.67 32.61 1.35
CA ALA A 27 3.25 32.47 1.05
C ALA A 27 2.91 31.09 0.49
N THR A 28 3.78 30.48 -0.34
CA THR A 28 3.51 29.18 -0.97
C THR A 28 3.48 28.02 0.01
N GLN A 29 4.13 28.13 1.19
CA GLN A 29 3.98 27.13 2.25
C GLN A 29 2.51 26.95 2.67
N CYS A 30 1.69 28.00 2.61
CA CYS A 30 0.26 27.93 2.92
C CYS A 30 -0.54 27.19 1.83
N LEU A 31 0.05 26.94 0.65
CA LEU A 31 -0.55 26.24 -0.48
C LEU A 31 -0.17 24.75 -0.53
N VAL A 32 0.65 24.26 0.41
CA VAL A 32 1.01 22.82 0.51
C VAL A 32 -0.01 22.04 1.36
N GLY A 33 -1.01 22.73 1.92
CA GLY A 33 -2.08 22.11 2.70
C GLY A 33 -3.21 21.56 1.83
N GLU A 34 -4.02 20.69 2.45
CA GLU A 34 -5.25 20.14 1.85
C GLU A 34 -6.46 20.57 2.68
N THR A 35 -7.61 20.74 2.04
CA THR A 35 -8.86 20.97 2.77
C THR A 35 -9.49 19.62 3.11
N TRP A 36 -9.25 19.16 4.33
CA TRP A 36 -9.80 17.90 4.80
C TRP A 36 -11.32 17.96 5.01
N PRO A 37 -12.02 16.82 4.92
CA PRO A 37 -13.44 16.75 5.19
C PRO A 37 -13.79 17.28 6.58
N LYS A 38 -14.86 18.07 6.64
CA LYS A 38 -15.30 18.71 7.88
C LYS A 38 -16.01 17.72 8.79
N ASP A 39 -15.87 17.96 10.09
CA ASP A 39 -16.60 17.22 11.11
C ASP A 39 -18.10 17.53 11.00
N SER A 40 -18.93 16.50 11.12
CA SER A 40 -20.39 16.63 11.03
C SER A 40 -20.98 16.91 12.42
N VAL A 41 -21.96 17.80 12.48
CA VAL A 41 -22.70 18.05 13.72
C VAL A 41 -23.81 17.01 13.85
N LEU A 42 -23.60 16.01 14.70
CA LEU A 42 -24.49 14.86 14.84
C LEU A 42 -25.18 14.83 16.21
N GLN A 43 -26.38 14.27 16.26
CA GLN A 43 -27.12 14.06 17.51
C GLN A 43 -26.94 12.63 18.00
N ASN A 44 -26.78 12.45 19.31
CA ASN A 44 -26.79 11.12 19.92
C ASN A 44 -28.12 10.39 19.61
N GLY A 45 -28.03 9.14 19.16
CA GLY A 45 -29.16 8.31 18.72
C GLY A 45 -29.53 8.47 17.24
N SER A 46 -28.76 9.24 16.46
CA SER A 46 -28.98 9.40 15.01
C SER A 46 -28.86 8.07 14.26
N ARG A 47 -29.58 7.95 13.13
CA ARG A 47 -29.67 6.73 12.32
C ARG A 47 -29.16 6.96 10.91
N TYR A 48 -28.52 5.94 10.35
CA TYR A 48 -27.95 5.93 9.00
C TYR A 48 -28.22 4.57 8.34
N ASP A 49 -28.28 4.51 7.01
CA ASP A 49 -28.33 3.22 6.31
C ASP A 49 -27.06 2.41 6.62
N PHE A 50 -25.90 3.07 6.57
CA PHE A 50 -24.60 2.45 6.79
C PHE A 50 -23.78 3.23 7.81
N ILE A 51 -23.19 2.52 8.77
CA ILE A 51 -22.17 3.06 9.67
C ILE A 51 -20.85 2.38 9.36
N ILE A 52 -19.84 3.15 8.94
CA ILE A 52 -18.49 2.68 8.66
C ILE A 52 -17.57 3.09 9.82
N VAL A 53 -16.90 2.11 10.42
CA VAL A 53 -15.99 2.30 11.56
C VAL A 53 -14.54 2.28 11.09
N GLY A 54 -13.89 3.43 11.09
CA GLY A 54 -12.52 3.66 10.63
C GLY A 54 -12.49 4.28 9.24
N ALA A 55 -11.90 5.48 9.12
CA ALA A 55 -11.66 6.17 7.86
C ALA A 55 -10.29 5.85 7.26
N GLY A 56 -9.80 4.62 7.46
CA GLY A 56 -8.55 4.14 6.86
C GLY A 56 -8.62 4.01 5.33
N THR A 57 -7.64 3.32 4.73
CA THR A 57 -7.59 3.08 3.27
C THR A 57 -8.91 2.54 2.72
N ALA A 58 -9.43 1.44 3.29
CA ALA A 58 -10.68 0.83 2.83
C ALA A 58 -11.90 1.68 3.20
N GLY A 59 -11.99 2.17 4.45
CA GLY A 59 -13.14 2.94 4.91
C GLY A 59 -13.34 4.24 4.14
N SER A 60 -12.25 4.95 3.80
CA SER A 60 -12.28 6.14 2.95
C SER A 60 -12.84 5.84 1.55
N ALA A 61 -12.33 4.78 0.91
CA ALA A 61 -12.79 4.38 -0.42
C ALA A 61 -14.26 3.93 -0.41
N LEU A 62 -14.63 3.08 0.57
CA LEU A 62 -15.98 2.55 0.70
C LEU A 62 -17.01 3.67 0.97
N ALA A 63 -16.72 4.56 1.93
CA ALA A 63 -17.60 5.69 2.25
C ALA A 63 -17.85 6.59 1.05
N ALA A 64 -16.79 6.91 0.29
CA ALA A 64 -16.90 7.68 -0.93
C ALA A 64 -17.83 6.97 -1.94
N ARG A 65 -17.62 5.67 -2.20
CA ARG A 65 -18.45 4.91 -3.15
C ARG A 65 -19.90 4.77 -2.71
N LEU A 66 -20.19 4.52 -1.44
CA LEU A 66 -21.56 4.41 -0.96
C LEU A 66 -22.29 5.76 -1.00
N SER A 67 -21.58 6.87 -0.78
CA SER A 67 -22.13 8.24 -0.86
C SER A 67 -22.59 8.64 -2.27
N GLU A 68 -22.09 8.00 -3.32
CA GLU A 68 -22.53 8.23 -4.71
C GLU A 68 -24.00 7.88 -4.93
N VAL A 69 -24.58 7.01 -4.08
CA VAL A 69 -25.97 6.59 -4.19
C VAL A 69 -26.86 7.56 -3.43
N ALA A 70 -27.67 8.34 -4.16
CA ALA A 70 -28.49 9.43 -3.61
C ALA A 70 -29.46 9.02 -2.47
N ASN A 71 -29.86 7.75 -2.38
CA ASN A 71 -30.79 7.28 -1.33
C ASN A 71 -30.08 6.53 -0.20
N PHE A 72 -28.75 6.58 -0.12
CA PHE A 72 -27.99 6.03 0.99
C PHE A 72 -27.56 7.17 1.91
N SER A 73 -27.70 6.94 3.21
CA SER A 73 -27.14 7.78 4.27
C SER A 73 -25.99 7.03 4.94
N VAL A 74 -24.80 7.64 4.96
CA VAL A 74 -23.57 7.01 5.43
C VAL A 74 -22.98 7.84 6.57
N LEU A 75 -22.69 7.20 7.69
CA LEU A 75 -21.87 7.76 8.75
C LEU A 75 -20.49 7.09 8.75
N LEU A 76 -19.43 7.87 8.66
CA LEU A 76 -18.04 7.43 8.78
C LEU A 76 -17.44 7.96 10.07
N LEU A 77 -16.92 7.09 10.93
CA LEU A 77 -16.23 7.48 12.17
C LEU A 77 -14.73 7.19 12.08
N GLU A 78 -13.90 8.11 12.56
CA GLU A 78 -12.45 7.94 12.65
C GLU A 78 -11.95 8.33 14.05
N ALA A 79 -11.07 7.50 14.62
CA ALA A 79 -10.52 7.74 15.96
C ALA A 79 -9.43 8.81 15.97
N GLY A 80 -8.80 9.08 14.82
CA GLY A 80 -7.88 10.20 14.64
C GLY A 80 -8.53 11.43 13.99
N GLY A 81 -7.73 12.49 13.92
CA GLY A 81 -8.10 13.75 13.27
C GLY A 81 -7.59 13.85 11.84
N ASP A 82 -7.27 15.08 11.45
CA ASP A 82 -6.76 15.40 10.12
C ASP A 82 -5.29 15.00 9.94
N PRO A 83 -4.89 14.53 8.75
CA PRO A 83 -3.49 14.28 8.45
C PRO A 83 -2.65 15.56 8.50
N PRO A 84 -1.40 15.48 8.99
CA PRO A 84 -0.49 16.62 8.97
C PRO A 84 0.09 16.81 7.56
N ILE A 85 0.80 17.92 7.34
CA ILE A 85 1.38 18.26 6.03
C ILE A 85 2.40 17.22 5.54
N GLU A 86 3.09 16.55 6.47
CA GLU A 86 4.03 15.46 6.20
C GLU A 86 3.35 14.25 5.56
N ALA A 87 2.04 14.08 5.75
CA ALA A 87 1.25 13.05 5.07
C ALA A 87 0.97 13.41 3.59
N ILE A 88 1.09 14.68 3.20
CA ILE A 88 0.90 15.12 1.81
C ILE A 88 2.20 14.97 1.03
N ILE A 89 3.33 15.32 1.62
CA ILE A 89 4.63 15.40 0.94
C ILE A 89 5.35 14.03 0.97
N PRO A 90 5.58 13.36 -0.19
CA PRO A 90 6.11 11.99 -0.26
C PRO A 90 7.42 11.71 0.51
N ALA A 91 8.37 12.64 0.50
CA ALA A 91 9.66 12.44 1.17
C ALA A 91 9.58 12.43 2.71
N PHE A 92 8.54 12.97 3.32
CA PHE A 92 8.38 13.01 4.78
C PHE A 92 7.74 11.75 5.38
N ARG A 93 7.43 10.73 4.57
CA ARG A 93 6.79 9.48 5.03
C ARG A 93 7.41 8.82 6.27
N GLU A 94 8.72 8.95 6.51
CA GLU A 94 9.37 8.35 7.69
C GLU A 94 9.10 9.09 8.99
N THR A 95 8.72 10.39 8.94
CA THR A 95 8.45 11.20 10.14
C THR A 95 7.08 10.93 10.76
N LEU A 96 6.20 10.25 10.02
CA LEU A 96 4.82 9.95 10.44
C LEU A 96 4.75 8.79 11.44
N LYS A 97 5.71 7.86 11.39
CA LYS A 97 5.81 6.73 12.33
C LYS A 97 6.33 7.21 13.67
N ALA A 98 5.96 6.55 14.76
CA ALA A 98 6.37 6.99 16.11
C ALA A 98 5.90 8.42 16.48
N SER A 99 4.85 8.92 15.81
CA SER A 99 4.29 10.26 15.98
C SER A 99 2.88 10.22 16.59
N SER A 100 2.25 11.38 16.76
CA SER A 100 0.87 11.48 17.27
C SER A 100 -0.20 10.95 16.31
N VAL A 101 0.12 10.81 15.02
CA VAL A 101 -0.80 10.26 14.00
C VAL A 101 -0.51 8.79 13.68
N ASP A 102 0.30 8.15 14.51
CA ASP A 102 0.54 6.71 14.53
C ASP A 102 -0.11 6.12 15.79
N TRP A 103 -0.77 4.97 15.65
CA TRP A 103 -1.22 4.18 16.80
C TRP A 103 -0.05 3.68 17.67
N ASN A 104 1.15 3.56 17.09
CA ASN A 104 2.36 3.11 17.79
C ASN A 104 2.24 1.71 18.41
N PHE A 105 1.50 0.82 17.76
CA PHE A 105 1.38 -0.56 18.21
C PHE A 105 2.74 -1.26 18.22
N THR A 106 2.85 -2.27 19.09
CA THR A 106 4.03 -3.13 19.17
C THR A 106 3.62 -4.59 19.32
N SER A 107 4.48 -5.51 18.89
CA SER A 107 4.29 -6.92 19.20
C SER A 107 4.56 -7.21 20.68
N VAL A 108 4.02 -8.33 21.15
CA VAL A 108 4.39 -8.92 22.45
C VAL A 108 5.75 -9.60 22.32
N GLU A 109 6.64 -9.34 23.28
CA GLU A 109 7.93 -9.99 23.40
C GLU A 109 7.75 -11.50 23.60
N ASN A 110 8.47 -12.31 22.81
CA ASN A 110 8.39 -13.78 22.87
C ASN A 110 9.72 -14.44 23.28
N ASN A 111 10.78 -13.66 23.51
CA ASN A 111 12.17 -14.11 23.78
C ASN A 111 12.81 -15.00 22.69
N ILE A 112 12.14 -15.22 21.55
CA ILE A 112 12.57 -16.12 20.47
C ILE A 112 13.01 -15.34 19.24
N THR A 113 12.35 -14.23 18.91
CA THR A 113 12.68 -13.39 17.76
C THR A 113 12.98 -11.94 18.18
N SER A 114 13.57 -11.18 17.26
CA SER A 114 13.68 -9.72 17.35
C SER A 114 14.57 -9.20 18.49
N GLN A 115 15.50 -10.01 19.02
CA GLN A 115 16.39 -9.61 20.13
C GLN A 115 17.36 -8.47 19.76
N ALA A 116 17.61 -8.23 18.47
CA ALA A 116 18.35 -7.07 17.99
C ALA A 116 17.49 -5.80 17.92
N LEU A 117 16.19 -5.91 18.20
CA LEU A 117 15.27 -4.79 18.32
C LEU A 117 15.12 -4.34 19.78
N LYS A 118 14.77 -3.08 19.97
CA LYS A 118 14.56 -2.45 21.27
C LYS A 118 13.47 -3.19 22.05
N ARG A 119 13.83 -3.81 23.17
CA ARG A 119 12.96 -4.63 24.04
C ARG A 119 12.48 -5.95 23.41
N GLY A 120 13.13 -6.45 22.35
CA GLY A 120 12.72 -7.73 21.76
C GLY A 120 11.35 -7.70 21.07
N ILE A 121 10.87 -6.53 20.66
CA ILE A 121 9.54 -6.32 20.07
C ILE A 121 9.63 -5.67 18.69
N GLU A 122 8.68 -6.00 17.84
CA GLU A 122 8.52 -5.42 16.51
C GLU A 122 7.62 -4.17 16.59
N GLN A 123 8.03 -3.08 15.94
CA GLN A 123 7.18 -1.90 15.78
C GLN A 123 6.11 -2.15 14.72
N GLN A 124 4.86 -1.79 15.02
CA GLN A 124 3.69 -2.03 14.18
C GLN A 124 2.93 -0.71 13.87
N PRO A 125 3.58 0.28 13.21
CA PRO A 125 2.98 1.57 12.89
C PRO A 125 1.68 1.43 12.10
N ARG A 126 0.64 2.16 12.52
CA ARG A 126 -0.66 2.23 11.85
C ARG A 126 -1.17 3.66 11.89
N GLY A 127 -1.66 4.18 10.77
CA GLY A 127 -2.15 5.56 10.73
C GLY A 127 -3.40 5.74 11.61
N LYS A 128 -3.38 6.75 12.48
CA LYS A 128 -4.48 7.22 13.33
C LYS A 128 -4.87 8.64 12.90
N MET A 129 -5.50 8.73 11.75
CA MET A 129 -5.95 9.96 11.08
C MET A 129 -6.85 9.57 9.91
N LEU A 130 -7.53 10.53 9.29
CA LEU A 130 -8.23 10.28 8.02
C LEU A 130 -7.28 9.66 6.97
N GLY A 131 -7.79 8.69 6.21
CA GLY A 131 -7.02 7.87 5.27
C GLY A 131 -6.18 6.78 5.95
N GLY A 132 -6.05 6.79 7.28
CA GLY A 132 -5.32 5.82 8.09
C GLY A 132 -3.92 5.53 7.56
N THR A 133 -3.56 4.26 7.46
CA THR A 133 -2.24 3.85 6.96
C THR A 133 -1.99 4.24 5.49
N GLY A 134 -3.05 4.48 4.69
CA GLY A 134 -2.92 5.03 3.34
C GLY A 134 -2.29 6.44 3.32
N SER A 135 -2.49 7.21 4.39
CA SER A 135 -1.87 8.53 4.60
C SER A 135 -0.49 8.45 5.28
N LEU A 136 -0.05 7.26 5.70
CA LEU A 136 1.23 7.03 6.41
C LEU A 136 2.26 6.25 5.55
N ASN A 137 1.81 5.42 4.62
CA ASN A 137 2.63 4.41 3.93
C ASN A 137 3.73 4.99 3.00
N HIS A 138 4.45 4.10 2.32
CA HIS A 138 5.51 4.43 1.36
C HIS A 138 5.04 4.70 -0.07
N MET A 139 3.73 4.76 -0.31
CA MET A 139 3.09 4.99 -1.62
C MET A 139 3.40 3.94 -2.69
N VAL A 140 4.19 2.90 -2.39
CA VAL A 140 4.48 1.80 -3.31
C VAL A 140 3.18 1.17 -3.80
N TYR A 141 3.01 1.13 -5.12
CA TYR A 141 1.89 0.47 -5.76
C TYR A 141 2.29 -0.96 -6.15
N ALA A 142 1.69 -1.93 -5.47
CA ALA A 142 1.83 -3.35 -5.75
C ALA A 142 0.46 -4.04 -5.64
N ARG A 143 0.22 -5.05 -6.47
CA ARG A 143 -1.08 -5.74 -6.55
C ARG A 143 -1.06 -7.18 -6.06
N GLY A 144 0.11 -7.79 -5.86
CA GLY A 144 0.20 -9.24 -5.74
C GLY A 144 0.21 -9.93 -7.10
N PHE A 145 0.17 -11.26 -7.10
CA PHE A 145 0.29 -12.09 -8.30
C PHE A 145 -0.98 -12.92 -8.52
N PRO A 146 -1.27 -13.39 -9.74
CA PRO A 146 -2.47 -14.17 -10.01
C PRO A 146 -2.66 -15.38 -9.08
N SER A 147 -1.56 -16.04 -8.71
CA SER A 147 -1.57 -17.18 -7.78
C SER A 147 -2.15 -16.83 -6.40
N ASP A 148 -1.92 -15.62 -5.89
CA ASP A 148 -2.47 -15.18 -4.60
C ASP A 148 -4.00 -15.14 -4.64
N TYR A 149 -4.56 -14.67 -5.76
CA TYR A 149 -5.99 -14.53 -5.94
C TYR A 149 -6.68 -15.85 -6.32
N HIS A 150 -5.97 -16.77 -6.97
CA HIS A 150 -6.44 -18.15 -7.10
C HIS A 150 -6.59 -18.83 -5.73
N GLU A 151 -5.63 -18.62 -4.82
CA GLU A 151 -5.74 -19.10 -3.43
C GLU A 151 -6.97 -18.49 -2.74
N TRP A 152 -7.20 -17.18 -2.89
CA TRP A 152 -8.37 -16.52 -2.30
C TRP A 152 -9.67 -17.05 -2.88
N ALA A 153 -9.76 -17.23 -4.19
CA ALA A 153 -10.95 -17.76 -4.84
C ALA A 153 -11.29 -19.19 -4.36
N SER A 154 -10.27 -20.01 -4.09
CA SER A 154 -10.48 -21.35 -3.54
C SER A 154 -11.07 -21.36 -2.12
N ILE A 155 -10.94 -20.25 -1.37
CA ILE A 155 -11.40 -20.10 0.00
C ILE A 155 -12.75 -19.35 0.05
N ALA A 156 -12.88 -18.29 -0.74
CA ALA A 156 -13.93 -17.28 -0.62
C ALA A 156 -14.83 -17.15 -1.87
N GLY A 157 -14.55 -17.91 -2.94
CA GLY A 157 -15.33 -17.92 -4.17
C GLY A 157 -14.77 -17.03 -5.29
N GLU A 158 -15.34 -17.19 -6.49
CA GLU A 158 -14.82 -16.64 -7.75
C GLU A 158 -14.71 -15.11 -7.82
N THR A 159 -15.45 -14.37 -6.98
CA THR A 159 -15.31 -12.90 -6.86
C THR A 159 -13.85 -12.49 -6.65
N TRP A 160 -13.09 -13.30 -5.91
CA TRP A 160 -11.72 -13.01 -5.50
C TRP A 160 -10.65 -13.54 -6.45
N ASN A 161 -11.04 -14.14 -7.58
CA ASN A 161 -10.12 -14.63 -8.61
C ASN A 161 -9.44 -13.47 -9.35
N TRP A 162 -8.22 -13.69 -9.87
CA TRP A 162 -7.37 -12.68 -10.54
C TRP A 162 -8.13 -11.87 -11.59
N THR A 163 -8.84 -12.55 -12.50
CA THR A 163 -9.58 -11.91 -13.59
C THR A 163 -10.66 -10.94 -13.10
N ASN A 164 -11.23 -11.19 -11.92
CA ASN A 164 -12.26 -10.34 -11.35
C ASN A 164 -11.64 -9.19 -10.55
N VAL A 165 -10.68 -9.46 -9.67
CA VAL A 165 -10.01 -8.40 -8.89
C VAL A 165 -9.22 -7.43 -9.77
N LEU A 166 -8.67 -7.89 -10.90
CA LEU A 166 -7.94 -7.03 -11.86
C LEU A 166 -8.82 -5.89 -12.37
N LYS A 167 -10.11 -6.15 -12.64
CA LYS A 167 -11.06 -5.12 -13.07
C LYS A 167 -11.19 -4.02 -12.02
N TYR A 168 -11.15 -4.37 -10.74
CA TYR A 168 -11.25 -3.45 -9.62
C TYR A 168 -9.97 -2.66 -9.38
N PHE A 169 -8.79 -3.27 -9.58
CA PHE A 169 -7.54 -2.52 -9.64
C PHE A 169 -7.60 -1.46 -10.75
N MET A 170 -7.99 -1.84 -11.96
CA MET A 170 -8.11 -0.92 -13.10
C MET A 170 -9.21 0.13 -12.93
N LYS A 171 -10.29 -0.17 -12.19
CA LYS A 171 -11.39 0.76 -11.92
C LYS A 171 -10.92 2.00 -11.14
N THR A 172 -10.05 1.81 -10.16
CA THR A 172 -9.61 2.89 -9.25
C THR A 172 -8.30 3.54 -9.66
N GLU A 173 -7.49 2.82 -10.45
CA GLU A 173 -6.20 3.28 -10.95
C GLU A 173 -6.32 4.29 -12.11
N HIS A 174 -5.51 5.34 -12.03
CA HIS A 174 -5.18 6.25 -13.12
C HIS A 174 -3.68 6.18 -13.38
N MET A 175 -3.27 5.26 -14.26
CA MET A 175 -1.87 5.00 -14.58
C MET A 175 -1.28 6.13 -15.43
N THR A 176 -0.22 6.76 -14.91
CA THR A 176 0.55 7.83 -15.56
C THR A 176 2.04 7.51 -15.69
N ASP A 177 2.50 6.36 -15.18
CA ASP A 177 3.86 5.88 -15.41
C ASP A 177 4.14 5.71 -16.90
N THR A 178 5.07 6.50 -17.43
CA THR A 178 5.35 6.56 -18.86
C THR A 178 5.97 5.27 -19.39
N ASN A 179 6.65 4.48 -18.56
CA ASN A 179 7.19 3.17 -18.96
C ASN A 179 6.08 2.16 -19.24
N ILE A 180 4.96 2.29 -18.53
CA ILE A 180 3.79 1.43 -18.66
C ILE A 180 2.85 1.98 -19.74
N VAL A 181 2.53 3.28 -19.69
CA VAL A 181 1.60 3.93 -20.62
C VAL A 181 2.08 3.83 -22.08
N ASN A 182 3.39 3.91 -22.31
CA ASN A 182 3.96 3.81 -23.66
C ASN A 182 4.17 2.35 -24.12
N ASN A 183 3.81 1.36 -23.29
CA ASN A 183 3.95 -0.05 -23.62
C ASN A 183 2.56 -0.73 -23.69
N PRO A 184 2.03 -0.99 -24.90
CA PRO A 184 0.71 -1.60 -25.06
C PRO A 184 0.56 -2.96 -24.37
N GLU A 185 1.63 -3.76 -24.23
CA GLU A 185 1.58 -5.09 -23.60
C GLU A 185 1.42 -5.00 -22.08
N LEU A 186 1.98 -3.97 -21.46
CA LEU A 186 1.83 -3.71 -20.02
C LEU A 186 0.49 -3.05 -19.75
N MET A 187 0.12 -2.07 -20.58
CA MET A 187 -1.08 -1.25 -20.41
C MET A 187 -2.39 -2.07 -20.37
N VAL A 188 -2.43 -3.29 -20.93
CA VAL A 188 -3.61 -4.17 -20.85
C VAL A 188 -4.02 -4.51 -19.43
N TYR A 189 -3.09 -4.41 -18.47
CA TYR A 189 -3.33 -4.69 -17.05
C TYR A 189 -3.69 -3.43 -16.25
N HIS A 190 -3.75 -2.24 -16.87
CA HIS A 190 -3.85 -0.98 -16.14
C HIS A 190 -5.04 -0.11 -16.56
N GLY A 191 -5.56 0.65 -15.60
CA GLY A 191 -6.62 1.64 -15.79
C GLY A 191 -6.06 3.06 -16.02
N ARG A 192 -6.78 3.88 -16.78
CA ARG A 192 -6.51 5.33 -16.92
C ARG A 192 -7.71 6.21 -16.56
N GLY A 193 -8.78 5.63 -16.03
CA GLY A 193 -10.02 6.35 -15.71
C GLY A 193 -10.27 6.52 -14.22
N GLY A 194 -9.46 5.89 -13.37
CA GLY A 194 -9.68 5.86 -11.93
C GLY A 194 -9.37 7.18 -11.22
N ALA A 195 -9.64 7.20 -9.92
CA ALA A 195 -9.45 8.38 -9.10
C ALA A 195 -8.02 8.51 -8.55
N ILE A 196 -7.35 7.39 -8.26
CA ILE A 196 -6.01 7.37 -7.65
C ILE A 196 -4.97 7.37 -8.76
N GLU A 197 -4.15 8.41 -8.83
CA GLU A 197 -3.02 8.44 -9.74
C GLU A 197 -1.94 7.44 -9.31
N VAL A 198 -1.49 6.63 -10.26
CA VAL A 198 -0.33 5.76 -10.10
C VAL A 198 0.73 6.23 -11.08
N SER A 199 1.72 6.95 -10.56
CA SER A 199 2.76 7.59 -11.35
C SER A 199 4.09 6.86 -11.21
N GLY A 200 4.91 6.97 -12.25
CA GLY A 200 6.31 6.56 -12.22
C GLY A 200 7.23 7.77 -12.25
N THR A 201 8.53 7.54 -12.03
CA THR A 201 9.54 8.58 -12.13
C THR A 201 10.26 8.50 -13.48
N ASN A 202 10.21 9.57 -14.28
CA ASN A 202 10.99 9.67 -15.53
C ASN A 202 12.51 9.72 -15.29
N GLU A 203 12.91 10.20 -14.12
CA GLU A 203 14.30 10.23 -13.65
C GLU A 203 14.35 9.51 -12.30
N VAL A 204 15.03 8.35 -12.29
CA VAL A 204 15.32 7.59 -11.08
C VAL A 204 16.56 8.15 -10.40
N MET A 205 16.59 8.15 -9.07
CA MET A 205 17.79 8.47 -8.30
C MET A 205 19.01 7.67 -8.79
N PHE A 206 20.18 8.31 -8.74
CA PHE A 206 21.45 7.70 -9.15
C PHE A 206 21.69 6.36 -8.44
N SER A 207 21.44 6.29 -7.14
CA SER A 207 21.60 5.08 -6.33
C SER A 207 20.72 3.92 -6.85
N ILE A 208 19.45 4.18 -7.18
CA ILE A 208 18.52 3.18 -7.73
C ILE A 208 19.03 2.65 -9.07
N LYS A 209 19.51 3.54 -9.96
CA LYS A 209 20.12 3.11 -11.23
C LYS A 209 21.32 2.18 -11.01
N LYS A 210 22.12 2.44 -9.97
CA LYS A 210 23.27 1.59 -9.62
C LYS A 210 22.86 0.24 -9.04
N PHE A 211 21.81 0.19 -8.24
CA PHE A 211 21.26 -1.09 -7.78
C PHE A 211 20.66 -1.92 -8.91
N LEU A 212 19.92 -1.31 -9.84
CA LEU A 212 19.39 -2.01 -11.02
C LEU A 212 20.53 -2.62 -11.86
N GLN A 213 21.60 -1.86 -12.12
CA GLN A 213 22.79 -2.36 -12.81
C GLN A 213 23.46 -3.51 -12.04
N ALA A 214 23.57 -3.40 -10.72
CA ALA A 214 24.12 -4.46 -9.88
C ALA A 214 23.28 -5.74 -9.95
N PHE A 215 21.94 -5.65 -9.91
CA PHE A 215 21.07 -6.81 -10.06
C PHE A 215 21.16 -7.42 -11.47
N GLU A 216 21.28 -6.60 -12.52
CA GLU A 216 21.50 -7.09 -13.88
C GLU A 216 22.83 -7.88 -13.99
N GLU A 217 23.92 -7.39 -13.38
CA GLU A 217 25.20 -8.12 -13.30
C GLU A 217 25.08 -9.45 -12.54
N LEU A 218 24.18 -9.52 -11.54
CA LEU A 218 23.85 -10.74 -10.80
C LEU A 218 22.87 -11.67 -11.55
N GLY A 219 22.48 -11.32 -12.77
CA GLY A 219 21.63 -12.14 -13.65
C GLY A 219 20.13 -11.92 -13.48
N PHE A 220 19.70 -10.89 -12.77
CA PHE A 220 18.28 -10.54 -12.69
C PHE A 220 17.84 -9.85 -13.97
N LYS A 221 16.64 -10.21 -14.44
CA LYS A 221 16.00 -9.47 -15.53
C LYS A 221 15.53 -8.12 -15.01
N THR A 222 15.75 -7.06 -15.78
CA THR A 222 15.11 -5.77 -15.48
C THR A 222 13.64 -5.84 -15.85
N VAL A 223 12.76 -5.42 -14.93
CA VAL A 223 11.31 -5.46 -15.09
C VAL A 223 10.78 -4.02 -15.17
N PRO A 224 10.09 -3.65 -16.26
CA PRO A 224 9.56 -2.30 -16.43
C PRO A 224 8.32 -2.01 -15.58
N ASP A 225 7.59 -3.06 -15.16
CA ASP A 225 6.42 -2.99 -14.30
C ASP A 225 6.49 -4.10 -13.24
N MET A 226 6.73 -3.71 -12.00
CA MET A 226 6.82 -4.64 -10.86
C MET A 226 5.46 -5.23 -10.45
N THR A 227 4.37 -4.83 -11.10
CA THR A 227 3.02 -5.36 -10.94
C THR A 227 2.58 -6.24 -12.10
N TYR A 228 3.45 -6.47 -13.08
CA TYR A 228 3.17 -7.33 -14.22
C TYR A 228 3.10 -8.80 -13.76
N PRO A 229 2.03 -9.54 -14.09
CA PRO A 229 1.74 -10.84 -13.46
C PRO A 229 2.71 -11.96 -13.83
N ASN A 230 3.53 -11.81 -14.88
CA ASN A 230 4.37 -12.87 -15.41
C ASN A 230 5.88 -12.55 -15.35
N SER A 231 6.29 -11.50 -14.64
CA SER A 231 7.70 -11.13 -14.53
C SER A 231 8.23 -11.37 -13.12
N ILE A 232 9.42 -11.96 -13.07
CA ILE A 232 10.30 -11.89 -11.92
C ILE A 232 11.58 -11.20 -12.36
N GLY A 233 12.08 -10.30 -11.51
CA GLY A 233 13.34 -9.63 -11.73
C GLY A 233 13.47 -8.40 -10.83
N ALA A 234 14.30 -7.46 -11.24
CA ALA A 234 14.54 -6.21 -10.54
C ALA A 234 13.93 -5.03 -11.30
N GLY A 235 13.25 -4.13 -10.59
CA GLY A 235 12.58 -3.00 -11.21
C GLY A 235 12.14 -1.95 -10.19
N CYS A 236 11.81 -0.77 -10.70
CA CYS A 236 11.22 0.30 -9.92
C CYS A 236 9.72 0.06 -9.75
N PHE A 237 9.17 0.47 -8.61
CA PHE A 237 7.73 0.55 -8.43
C PHE A 237 7.20 1.86 -9.00
N SER A 238 5.96 1.82 -9.47
CA SER A 238 5.11 3.01 -9.55
C SER A 238 4.54 3.33 -8.15
N HIS A 239 4.06 4.55 -7.97
CA HIS A 239 3.61 5.06 -6.68
C HIS A 239 2.28 5.78 -6.77
N THR A 240 1.51 5.74 -5.68
CA THR A 240 0.27 6.52 -5.55
C THR A 240 0.58 7.98 -5.23
N ILE A 241 1.05 8.72 -6.23
CA ILE A 241 1.49 10.12 -6.16
C ILE A 241 0.88 10.88 -7.35
N ARG A 242 0.30 12.04 -7.08
CA ARG A 242 -0.28 12.98 -8.05
C ARG A 242 0.35 14.34 -7.88
N ASN A 243 0.93 14.90 -8.95
CA ASN A 243 1.53 16.25 -8.95
C ASN A 243 2.50 16.50 -7.77
N GLY A 244 3.31 15.50 -7.43
CA GLY A 244 4.28 15.59 -6.34
C GLY A 244 3.72 15.41 -4.93
N GLU A 245 2.44 15.09 -4.80
CA GLU A 245 1.76 14.88 -3.53
C GLU A 245 1.23 13.44 -3.44
N ARG A 246 1.23 12.88 -2.24
CA ARG A 246 0.63 11.56 -1.97
C ARG A 246 -0.83 11.54 -2.45
N ASP A 247 -1.22 10.51 -3.20
CA ASP A 247 -2.61 10.35 -3.67
C ASP A 247 -3.28 9.13 -3.02
N SER A 248 -3.70 9.28 -1.76
CA SER A 248 -4.34 8.21 -0.99
C SER A 248 -5.84 8.10 -1.27
N SER A 249 -6.50 7.05 -0.78
CA SER A 249 -7.97 6.92 -0.84
C SER A 249 -8.70 8.10 -0.17
N LEU A 250 -8.08 8.76 0.82
CA LEU A 250 -8.62 9.99 1.39
C LEU A 250 -8.66 11.10 0.33
N ARG A 251 -7.52 11.41 -0.28
CA ARG A 251 -7.38 12.55 -1.19
C ARG A 251 -8.10 12.33 -2.52
N ALA A 252 -7.93 11.15 -3.10
CA ALA A 252 -8.52 10.82 -4.40
C ALA A 252 -10.04 10.61 -4.34
N LEU A 253 -10.54 9.99 -3.27
CA LEU A 253 -11.94 9.56 -3.17
C LEU A 253 -12.73 10.32 -2.09
N LEU A 254 -12.32 10.22 -0.82
CA LEU A 254 -13.13 10.74 0.29
C LEU A 254 -13.27 12.27 0.27
N ASN A 255 -12.22 13.01 -0.09
CA ASN A 255 -12.27 14.48 -0.22
C ASN A 255 -13.27 14.95 -1.30
N ASN A 256 -13.50 14.10 -2.31
CA ASN A 256 -14.38 14.40 -3.44
C ASN A 256 -15.77 13.75 -3.29
N ALA A 257 -16.06 13.13 -2.13
CA ALA A 257 -17.30 12.43 -1.87
C ALA A 257 -18.51 13.38 -1.74
N ASN A 258 -19.71 12.84 -1.94
CA ASN A 258 -20.93 13.63 -1.84
C ASN A 258 -21.26 13.96 -0.37
N SER A 259 -21.00 15.21 0.02
CA SER A 259 -21.24 15.71 1.40
C SER A 259 -22.70 15.72 1.86
N THR A 260 -23.67 15.50 0.97
CA THR A 260 -25.11 15.45 1.35
C THR A 260 -25.56 14.08 1.84
N SER A 261 -24.91 13.01 1.40
CA SER A 261 -25.20 11.62 1.76
C SER A 261 -24.17 11.04 2.74
N LEU A 262 -23.04 11.71 2.92
CA LEU A 262 -21.94 11.28 3.78
C LEU A 262 -21.72 12.25 4.95
N HIS A 263 -21.79 11.70 6.15
CA HIS A 263 -21.47 12.36 7.41
C HIS A 263 -20.19 11.76 7.97
N ILE A 264 -19.26 12.60 8.41
CA ILE A 264 -17.96 12.19 8.94
C ILE A 264 -17.85 12.72 10.37
N LEU A 265 -17.45 11.84 11.29
CA LEU A 265 -17.16 12.19 12.68
C LEU A 265 -15.70 11.84 13.00
N LYS A 266 -14.88 12.86 13.23
CA LYS A 266 -13.44 12.72 13.56
C LYS A 266 -13.23 12.67 15.07
N ASP A 267 -12.04 12.20 15.47
CA ASP A 267 -11.67 12.04 16.89
C ASP A 267 -12.73 11.27 17.70
N ALA A 268 -13.40 10.32 17.04
CA ALA A 268 -14.48 9.51 17.58
C ALA A 268 -14.06 8.04 17.66
N PHE A 269 -13.77 7.59 18.87
CA PHE A 269 -13.30 6.23 19.15
C PHE A 269 -14.50 5.29 19.34
N VAL A 270 -14.73 4.37 18.40
CA VAL A 270 -15.78 3.35 18.52
C VAL A 270 -15.35 2.28 19.53
N THR A 271 -16.16 2.06 20.57
CA THR A 271 -15.84 1.18 21.70
C THR A 271 -16.57 -0.15 21.65
N LYS A 272 -17.76 -0.21 21.02
CA LYS A 272 -18.60 -1.41 20.99
C LYS A 272 -19.57 -1.41 19.80
N ILE A 273 -19.87 -2.59 19.27
CA ILE A 273 -20.96 -2.84 18.33
C ILE A 273 -22.18 -3.27 19.14
N ILE A 274 -23.33 -2.65 18.87
CA ILE A 274 -24.59 -2.98 19.52
C ILE A 274 -25.24 -4.12 18.72
N ILE A 275 -25.28 -5.32 19.31
CA ILE A 275 -25.86 -6.50 18.69
C ILE A 275 -27.07 -6.95 19.49
N GLU A 276 -28.22 -7.05 18.82
CA GLU A 276 -29.47 -7.54 19.39
C GLU A 276 -30.00 -8.70 18.56
N ASN A 277 -30.34 -9.82 19.22
CA ASN A 277 -30.89 -11.01 18.57
C ASN A 277 -30.09 -11.46 17.33
N GLY A 278 -28.76 -11.42 17.41
CA GLY A 278 -27.86 -11.80 16.31
C GLY A 278 -27.78 -10.80 15.15
N THR A 279 -28.22 -9.54 15.35
CA THR A 279 -28.16 -8.47 14.34
C THR A 279 -27.41 -7.27 14.89
N ALA A 280 -26.41 -6.77 14.17
CA ALA A 280 -25.75 -5.51 14.49
C ALA A 280 -26.67 -4.34 14.10
N ILE A 281 -27.11 -3.57 15.11
CA ILE A 281 -28.08 -2.48 14.93
C ILE A 281 -27.47 -1.09 15.10
N GLY A 282 -26.20 -1.01 15.51
CA GLY A 282 -25.54 0.26 15.78
C GLY A 282 -24.19 0.10 16.45
N ILE A 283 -23.63 1.23 16.87
CA ILE A 283 -22.35 1.31 17.57
C ILE A 283 -22.42 2.28 18.75
N GLU A 284 -21.49 2.09 19.66
CA GLU A 284 -21.13 3.02 20.72
C GLU A 284 -19.77 3.66 20.39
N ALA A 285 -19.70 4.98 20.51
CA ALA A 285 -18.47 5.75 20.33
C ALA A 285 -18.23 6.74 21.47
N VAL A 286 -16.97 7.09 21.69
CA VAL A 286 -16.55 8.15 22.60
C VAL A 286 -15.86 9.26 21.82
N LYS A 287 -16.31 10.50 22.03
CA LYS A 287 -15.71 11.72 21.46
C LYS A 287 -15.76 12.80 22.53
N ASP A 288 -14.66 13.52 22.74
CA ASP A 288 -14.56 14.59 23.76
C ASP A 288 -15.01 14.12 25.16
N ASP A 289 -14.64 12.88 25.54
CA ASP A 289 -15.05 12.18 26.78
C ASP A 289 -16.57 11.93 26.93
N GLU A 290 -17.36 12.20 25.90
CA GLU A 290 -18.80 11.93 25.86
C GLU A 290 -19.12 10.67 25.04
N LYS A 291 -20.11 9.92 25.52
CA LYS A 291 -20.59 8.68 24.88
C LYS A 291 -21.73 8.97 23.91
N PHE A 292 -21.57 8.50 22.67
CA PHE A 292 -22.54 8.58 21.59
C PHE A 292 -23.00 7.19 21.18
N LEU A 293 -24.29 7.07 20.86
CA LEU A 293 -24.90 5.91 20.24
C LEU A 293 -25.34 6.31 18.84
N PHE A 294 -25.01 5.49 17.84
CA PHE A 294 -25.47 5.65 16.46
C PHE A 294 -26.04 4.33 15.98
N TYR A 295 -27.12 4.38 15.21
CA TYR A 295 -27.82 3.17 14.75
C TYR A 295 -27.75 3.02 13.24
N ALA A 296 -27.60 1.77 12.79
CA ALA A 296 -27.65 1.41 11.38
C ALA A 296 -29.04 0.86 11.04
N ASP A 297 -29.62 1.33 9.94
CA ASP A 297 -30.85 0.78 9.36
C ASP A 297 -30.57 -0.43 8.46
N ARG A 298 -29.31 -0.60 8.01
CA ARG A 298 -28.89 -1.73 7.17
C ARG A 298 -27.66 -2.45 7.72
N GLU A 299 -26.47 -1.85 7.60
CA GLU A 299 -25.22 -2.51 8.01
C GLU A 299 -24.33 -1.60 8.85
N VAL A 300 -23.71 -2.18 9.88
CA VAL A 300 -22.47 -1.70 10.49
C VAL A 300 -21.31 -2.36 9.74
N ILE A 301 -20.33 -1.57 9.31
CA ILE A 301 -19.20 -2.01 8.50
C ILE A 301 -17.90 -1.64 9.20
N LEU A 302 -17.07 -2.63 9.51
CA LEU A 302 -15.79 -2.41 10.17
C LEU A 302 -14.67 -2.22 9.14
N SER A 303 -13.95 -1.12 9.25
CA SER A 303 -12.77 -0.79 8.45
C SER A 303 -11.64 -0.26 9.34
N ALA A 304 -11.56 -0.77 10.58
CA ALA A 304 -10.62 -0.32 11.61
C ALA A 304 -9.21 -0.94 11.45
N GLY A 305 -9.02 -1.84 10.47
CA GLY A 305 -7.75 -2.45 10.12
C GLY A 305 -7.40 -3.66 10.97
N THR A 306 -6.33 -4.35 10.57
CA THR A 306 -5.93 -5.69 11.05
C THR A 306 -5.85 -5.84 12.58
N PHE A 307 -5.59 -4.79 13.35
CA PHE A 307 -5.49 -4.89 14.81
C PHE A 307 -6.74 -4.41 15.54
N ASN A 308 -7.33 -3.29 15.12
CA ASN A 308 -8.50 -2.73 15.81
C ASN A 308 -9.82 -3.40 15.41
N THR A 309 -9.95 -3.94 14.19
CA THR A 309 -11.13 -4.72 13.78
C THR A 309 -11.37 -5.95 14.66
N PRO A 310 -10.40 -6.88 14.84
CA PRO A 310 -10.62 -8.03 15.71
C PRO A 310 -10.80 -7.62 17.18
N LYS A 311 -10.12 -6.56 17.64
CA LYS A 311 -10.32 -5.99 18.98
C LYS A 311 -11.77 -5.55 19.20
N LEU A 312 -12.32 -4.76 18.27
CA LEU A 312 -13.69 -4.27 18.38
C LEU A 312 -14.74 -5.41 18.28
N LEU A 313 -14.52 -6.39 17.42
CA LEU A 313 -15.35 -7.60 17.35
C LEU A 313 -15.35 -8.34 18.70
N MET A 314 -14.17 -8.59 19.28
CA MET A 314 -14.05 -9.29 20.56
C MET A 314 -14.68 -8.51 21.72
N LEU A 315 -14.49 -7.19 21.81
CA LEU A 315 -15.14 -6.32 22.80
C LEU A 315 -16.68 -6.33 22.67
N SER A 316 -17.17 -6.67 21.48
CA SER A 316 -18.60 -6.78 21.17
C SER A 316 -19.14 -8.21 21.32
N GLY A 317 -18.34 -9.13 21.88
CA GLY A 317 -18.73 -10.52 22.12
C GLY A 317 -18.59 -11.46 20.92
N VAL A 318 -17.95 -11.02 19.83
CA VAL A 318 -17.72 -11.83 18.63
C VAL A 318 -16.25 -12.23 18.55
N GLY A 319 -15.93 -13.48 18.86
CA GLY A 319 -14.55 -13.97 18.90
C GLY A 319 -14.38 -15.27 19.69
N PRO A 320 -13.14 -15.68 19.99
CA PRO A 320 -12.87 -16.98 20.61
C PRO A 320 -13.53 -17.09 21.99
N SER A 321 -14.46 -18.03 22.16
CA SER A 321 -15.34 -18.07 23.33
C SER A 321 -14.61 -18.26 24.66
N GLU A 322 -13.51 -19.01 24.67
CA GLU A 322 -12.66 -19.19 25.86
C GLU A 322 -11.99 -17.87 26.29
N HIS A 323 -11.40 -17.15 25.34
CA HIS A 323 -10.76 -15.85 25.60
C HIS A 323 -11.76 -14.83 26.13
N LEU A 324 -12.91 -14.71 25.47
CA LEU A 324 -13.97 -13.78 25.87
C LEU A 324 -14.50 -14.07 27.29
N ARG A 325 -14.82 -15.33 27.60
CA ARG A 325 -15.27 -15.73 28.93
C ARG A 325 -14.22 -15.48 30.01
N SER A 326 -12.93 -15.64 29.68
CA SER A 326 -11.83 -15.38 30.62
C SER A 326 -11.78 -13.91 31.08
N LEU A 327 -12.26 -12.99 30.23
CA LEU A 327 -12.35 -11.56 30.50
C LEU A 327 -13.75 -11.11 30.99
N GLY A 328 -14.68 -12.05 31.16
CA GLY A 328 -16.06 -11.76 31.57
C GLY A 328 -16.92 -11.11 30.48
N ILE A 329 -16.57 -11.28 29.20
CA ILE A 329 -17.36 -10.81 28.06
C ILE A 329 -18.37 -11.90 27.66
N ASP A 330 -19.64 -11.52 27.54
CA ASP A 330 -20.68 -12.40 27.01
C ASP A 330 -20.40 -12.77 25.55
N VAL A 331 -20.41 -14.07 25.26
CA VAL A 331 -20.16 -14.58 23.91
C VAL A 331 -21.43 -14.48 23.08
N VAL A 332 -21.40 -13.62 22.07
CA VAL A 332 -22.43 -13.45 21.05
C VAL A 332 -22.23 -14.47 19.92
N ALA A 333 -20.99 -14.62 19.45
CA ALA A 333 -20.62 -15.63 18.45
C ALA A 333 -19.19 -16.13 18.68
N ASP A 334 -19.02 -17.45 18.63
CA ASP A 334 -17.71 -18.11 18.75
C ASP A 334 -17.08 -18.24 17.37
N LEU A 335 -16.17 -17.31 17.06
CA LEU A 335 -15.45 -17.24 15.79
C LEU A 335 -13.95 -17.09 16.05
N PRO A 336 -13.06 -17.54 15.14
CA PRO A 336 -11.61 -17.43 15.31
C PRO A 336 -11.08 -16.01 15.05
N VAL A 337 -11.81 -14.97 15.49
CA VAL A 337 -11.42 -13.56 15.39
C VAL A 337 -10.06 -13.35 16.06
N GLY A 338 -9.20 -12.57 15.42
CA GLY A 338 -7.84 -12.29 15.87
C GLY A 338 -6.82 -13.37 15.50
N SER A 339 -7.25 -14.57 15.10
CA SER A 339 -6.34 -15.63 14.62
C SER A 339 -5.87 -15.37 13.19
N ASN A 340 -4.95 -16.19 12.68
CA ASN A 340 -4.47 -16.09 11.29
C ASN A 340 -3.88 -14.70 10.96
N LEU A 341 -3.15 -14.09 11.89
CA LEU A 341 -2.35 -12.89 11.57
C LEU A 341 -1.20 -13.31 10.65
N HIS A 342 -1.11 -12.70 9.49
CA HIS A 342 0.05 -12.78 8.60
C HIS A 342 0.74 -11.43 8.62
N ASP A 343 2.02 -11.42 8.33
CA ASP A 343 2.77 -10.24 7.92
C ASP A 343 3.90 -10.68 6.98
N HIS A 344 4.45 -9.77 6.22
CA HIS A 344 5.70 -10.02 5.50
C HIS A 344 6.87 -9.95 6.48
N VAL A 345 7.74 -10.96 6.43
CA VAL A 345 8.84 -11.11 7.37
C VAL A 345 10.10 -10.46 6.80
N MET A 346 10.58 -9.40 7.44
CA MET A 346 11.71 -8.59 6.96
C MET A 346 12.95 -8.81 7.82
N VAL A 347 14.08 -9.13 7.18
CA VAL A 347 15.41 -9.19 7.80
C VAL A 347 16.35 -8.24 7.06
N LEU A 348 17.10 -7.45 7.81
CA LEU A 348 18.04 -6.48 7.23
C LEU A 348 19.44 -7.09 7.05
N ALA A 349 19.98 -6.94 5.85
CA ALA A 349 21.40 -7.14 5.56
C ALA A 349 22.09 -5.78 5.39
N PHE A 350 23.35 -5.68 5.83
CA PHE A 350 24.10 -4.43 5.84
C PHE A 350 25.40 -4.56 5.05
N LEU A 351 25.69 -3.55 4.24
CA LEU A 351 26.98 -3.29 3.62
C LEU A 351 27.43 -1.86 3.97
N VAL A 352 28.72 -1.61 3.87
CA VAL A 352 29.28 -0.24 3.82
C VAL A 352 29.96 -0.04 2.48
N ALA A 353 30.01 1.20 2.00
CA ALA A 353 30.75 1.60 0.82
C ALA A 353 31.38 2.99 1.02
N ASP A 354 32.41 3.30 0.22
CA ASP A 354 33.01 4.63 0.20
C ASP A 354 32.04 5.69 -0.32
N ASN A 355 32.27 6.94 0.08
CA ASN A 355 31.40 8.08 -0.24
C ASN A 355 31.15 8.24 -1.77
N GLY A 356 29.95 8.71 -2.11
CA GLY A 356 29.51 8.94 -3.49
C GLY A 356 28.93 7.69 -4.17
N THR A 357 28.49 6.71 -3.40
CA THR A 357 27.62 5.58 -3.80
C THR A 357 26.15 5.99 -3.75
N CYS A 358 25.74 6.71 -2.70
CA CYS A 358 24.35 7.16 -2.51
C CYS A 358 24.02 8.45 -3.28
N VAL A 359 25.04 9.23 -3.66
CA VAL A 359 25.02 10.57 -4.28
C VAL A 359 23.92 11.47 -3.72
N SER A 360 24.29 12.33 -2.78
CA SER A 360 23.50 13.50 -2.41
C SER A 360 24.32 14.75 -2.69
N ASP A 361 23.89 15.58 -3.65
CA ASP A 361 24.44 16.92 -3.79
C ASP A 361 23.84 17.81 -2.68
N GLU A 362 24.65 18.24 -1.72
CA GLU A 362 24.20 19.12 -0.62
C GLU A 362 23.65 20.48 -1.12
N ALA A 363 24.14 20.96 -2.28
CA ALA A 363 23.63 22.18 -2.90
C ALA A 363 22.24 21.95 -3.52
N GLU A 364 21.98 20.77 -4.09
CA GLU A 364 20.64 20.38 -4.54
C GLU A 364 19.69 20.25 -3.35
N ASN A 365 20.09 19.55 -2.29
CA ASN A 365 19.28 19.35 -1.07
C ASN A 365 18.76 20.67 -0.47
N SER A 366 19.59 21.72 -0.48
CA SER A 366 19.22 23.05 0.03
C SER A 366 18.18 23.75 -0.86
N MET A 367 18.12 23.41 -2.15
CA MET A 367 17.18 23.96 -3.12
C MET A 367 15.93 23.09 -3.32
N GLU A 368 15.91 21.83 -2.87
CA GLU A 368 14.76 20.93 -3.03
C GLU A 368 13.48 21.46 -2.38
N ALA A 369 13.58 22.10 -1.21
CA ALA A 369 12.43 22.75 -0.58
C ALA A 369 11.89 23.91 -1.43
N ILE A 370 12.80 24.68 -2.06
CA ILE A 370 12.43 25.78 -2.95
C ILE A 370 11.77 25.25 -4.23
N LYS A 371 12.33 24.20 -4.86
CA LYS A 371 11.74 23.54 -6.05
C LYS A 371 10.34 23.04 -5.72
N TYR A 372 10.20 22.28 -4.63
CA TYR A 372 8.91 21.75 -4.21
C TYR A 372 7.88 22.86 -3.95
N LEU A 373 8.28 23.94 -3.26
CA LEU A 373 7.39 25.08 -3.00
C LEU A 373 6.98 25.83 -4.28
N TYR A 374 7.85 25.86 -5.28
CA TYR A 374 7.63 26.55 -6.56
C TYR A 374 6.70 25.77 -7.50
N ASP A 375 6.98 24.48 -7.75
CA ASP A 375 6.28 23.70 -8.79
C ASP A 375 5.99 22.23 -8.40
N ARG A 376 6.18 21.86 -7.13
CA ARG A 376 5.97 20.49 -6.63
C ARG A 376 6.81 19.44 -7.37
N THR A 377 8.01 19.82 -7.81
CA THR A 377 9.01 18.88 -8.34
C THR A 377 10.15 18.66 -7.36
N GLY A 378 11.14 17.87 -7.80
CA GLY A 378 12.32 17.53 -7.00
C GLY A 378 12.16 16.29 -6.14
N PHE A 379 13.11 16.06 -5.25
CA PHE A 379 13.20 14.91 -4.37
C PHE A 379 12.02 14.83 -3.39
N LEU A 380 11.54 15.97 -2.88
CA LEU A 380 10.43 16.00 -1.93
C LEU A 380 9.11 15.48 -2.53
N ALA A 381 8.96 15.59 -3.84
CA ALA A 381 7.78 15.24 -4.61
C ALA A 381 7.70 13.76 -5.01
N LYS A 382 8.70 12.95 -4.68
CA LYS A 382 8.83 11.58 -5.18
C LYS A 382 9.01 10.58 -4.06
N ALA A 383 8.72 9.32 -4.39
CA ALA A 383 9.21 8.17 -3.68
C ALA A 383 9.94 7.30 -4.70
N ASP A 384 11.18 6.91 -4.38
CA ASP A 384 12.02 6.12 -5.27
C ASP A 384 12.27 4.76 -4.61
N ASN A 385 11.40 3.81 -4.91
CA ASN A 385 11.51 2.44 -4.41
C ASN A 385 11.74 1.47 -5.57
N MET A 386 12.62 0.52 -5.34
CA MET A 386 12.82 -0.63 -6.21
C MET A 386 12.81 -1.91 -5.41
N ALA A 387 12.61 -3.04 -6.09
CA ALA A 387 12.88 -4.35 -5.53
C ALA A 387 13.49 -5.27 -6.56
N ALA A 388 14.13 -6.34 -6.07
CA ALA A 388 14.36 -7.55 -6.84
C ALA A 388 13.49 -8.67 -6.26
N TYR A 389 12.62 -9.23 -7.08
CA TYR A 389 11.82 -10.40 -6.73
C TYR A 389 12.57 -11.69 -7.07
N LEU A 390 12.41 -12.72 -6.22
CA LEU A 390 13.08 -14.01 -6.36
C LEU A 390 12.11 -15.16 -6.12
N PRO A 391 12.16 -16.23 -6.95
CA PRO A 391 11.45 -17.46 -6.66
C PRO A 391 12.25 -18.28 -5.65
N LEU A 392 11.54 -19.08 -4.85
CA LEU A 392 12.17 -20.03 -3.95
C LEU A 392 12.74 -21.24 -4.72
N SER A 393 11.94 -21.76 -5.66
CA SER A 393 12.21 -22.97 -6.43
C SER A 393 12.36 -22.68 -7.93
N SER A 394 13.24 -23.41 -8.59
CA SER A 394 13.34 -23.41 -10.05
C SER A 394 12.11 -24.04 -10.75
N SER A 395 11.28 -24.77 -10.03
CA SER A 395 10.04 -25.37 -10.56
C SER A 395 8.89 -24.37 -10.73
N GLU A 396 8.93 -23.25 -10.01
CA GLU A 396 7.94 -22.17 -10.10
C GLU A 396 8.66 -20.83 -10.34
N PRO A 397 9.34 -20.68 -11.50
CA PRO A 397 10.25 -19.57 -11.74
C PRO A 397 9.55 -18.21 -11.93
N THR A 398 8.22 -18.18 -11.93
CA THR A 398 7.38 -16.98 -12.11
C THR A 398 6.62 -16.57 -10.86
N VAL A 399 6.77 -17.29 -9.74
CA VAL A 399 6.14 -16.96 -8.45
C VAL A 399 7.18 -16.40 -7.48
N PRO A 400 7.09 -15.14 -7.06
CA PRO A 400 8.08 -14.57 -6.14
C PRO A 400 7.76 -14.92 -4.70
N GLU A 401 8.71 -15.57 -4.04
CA GLU A 401 8.62 -15.91 -2.62
C GLU A 401 9.40 -14.91 -1.76
N PHE A 402 10.38 -14.22 -2.34
CA PHE A 402 11.18 -13.21 -1.68
C PHE A 402 11.28 -11.92 -2.47
N ALA A 403 11.54 -10.84 -1.73
CA ALA A 403 11.92 -9.55 -2.27
C ALA A 403 13.19 -9.04 -1.57
N LEU A 404 14.06 -8.39 -2.35
CA LEU A 404 15.18 -7.61 -1.85
C LEU A 404 14.92 -6.13 -2.13
N TYR A 405 14.84 -5.31 -1.09
CA TYR A 405 14.70 -3.86 -1.19
C TYR A 405 16.00 -3.19 -0.75
N PRO A 406 16.90 -2.82 -1.69
CA PRO A 406 18.09 -2.07 -1.34
C PRO A 406 17.73 -0.61 -1.02
N THR A 407 18.47 -0.02 -0.11
CA THR A 407 18.41 1.41 0.22
C THR A 407 19.83 1.88 0.51
N CYS A 408 20.18 3.05 -0.02
CA CYS A 408 21.46 3.68 0.22
C CYS A 408 21.27 4.86 1.18
N ILE A 409 22.09 4.94 2.20
CA ILE A 409 22.06 5.96 3.23
C ILE A 409 23.39 6.74 3.16
N PRO A 410 23.33 8.03 2.77
CA PRO A 410 24.52 8.87 2.68
C PRO A 410 25.33 8.92 3.97
N GLN A 411 26.64 9.14 3.87
CA GLN A 411 27.51 9.38 5.01
C GLN A 411 27.01 10.60 5.80
N PHE A 412 27.16 10.59 7.12
CA PHE A 412 26.67 11.65 8.03
C PHE A 412 25.16 11.86 8.04
N SER A 413 24.39 10.92 7.48
CA SER A 413 22.93 10.97 7.59
C SER A 413 22.50 10.87 9.06
N PRO A 414 21.32 11.42 9.42
CA PRO A 414 20.73 11.23 10.74
C PRO A 414 20.19 9.79 10.90
N PHE A 415 21.06 8.78 10.78
CA PHE A 415 20.72 7.36 10.80
C PHE A 415 19.92 6.95 12.05
N ARG A 416 20.12 7.67 13.16
CA ARG A 416 19.41 7.43 14.42
C ARG A 416 17.88 7.53 14.27
N SER A 417 17.37 8.38 13.38
CA SER A 417 15.95 8.43 13.06
C SER A 417 15.48 7.13 12.39
N GLY A 418 16.28 6.56 11.49
CA GLY A 418 16.01 5.26 10.87
C GLY A 418 16.02 4.10 11.88
N CYS A 419 16.87 4.15 12.91
CA CYS A 419 16.85 3.16 13.99
C CYS A 419 15.51 3.16 14.73
N LEU A 420 14.91 4.33 14.99
CA LEU A 420 13.61 4.44 15.65
C LEU A 420 12.53 3.77 14.82
N THR A 421 12.51 4.05 13.52
CA THR A 421 11.57 3.46 12.56
C THR A 421 11.69 1.94 12.48
N LEU A 422 12.93 1.42 12.46
CA LEU A 422 13.20 -0.01 12.37
C LEU A 422 13.14 -0.71 13.75
N GLY A 423 13.05 0.07 14.83
CA GLY A 423 13.04 -0.43 16.20
C GLY A 423 14.36 -1.06 16.64
N LEU A 424 15.51 -0.71 16.05
CA LEU A 424 16.81 -1.30 16.43
C LEU A 424 17.15 -0.99 17.90
N ASN A 425 17.81 -1.92 18.59
CA ASN A 425 18.32 -1.65 19.93
C ASN A 425 19.47 -0.62 19.91
N GLU A 426 19.79 -0.02 21.06
CA GLU A 426 20.76 1.08 21.13
C GLU A 426 22.18 0.64 20.75
N ASP A 427 22.59 -0.59 21.10
CA ASP A 427 23.94 -1.10 20.80
C ASP A 427 24.15 -1.21 19.28
N LEU A 428 23.22 -1.87 18.59
CA LEU A 428 23.23 -2.02 17.15
C LEU A 428 23.07 -0.67 16.43
N CYS A 429 22.17 0.19 16.93
CA CYS A 429 21.98 1.51 16.36
C CYS A 429 23.26 2.35 16.48
N THR A 430 23.97 2.27 17.62
CA THR A 430 25.24 2.98 17.84
C THR A 430 26.33 2.44 16.92
N GLU A 431 26.45 1.12 16.79
CA GLU A 431 27.40 0.46 15.87
C GLU A 431 27.21 0.97 14.44
N LEU A 432 25.98 0.87 13.92
CA LEU A 432 25.65 1.29 12.56
C LEU A 432 25.77 2.81 12.38
N HIS A 433 25.39 3.61 13.36
CA HIS A 433 25.54 5.06 13.31
C HIS A 433 27.03 5.47 13.21
N ASN A 434 27.90 4.85 14.00
CA ASN A 434 29.34 5.10 13.95
C ASN A 434 29.92 4.72 12.59
N LEU A 435 29.52 3.57 12.03
CA LEU A 435 29.88 3.19 10.66
C LEU A 435 29.41 4.22 9.63
N ASN A 436 28.21 4.78 9.79
CA ASN A 436 27.69 5.81 8.89
C ASN A 436 28.43 7.16 9.00
N GLN A 437 29.19 7.40 10.07
CA GLN A 437 30.08 8.57 10.15
C GLN A 437 31.32 8.39 9.27
N GLU A 438 31.72 7.16 8.98
CA GLU A 438 32.93 6.85 8.19
C GLU A 438 32.61 6.44 6.74
N TYR A 439 31.43 5.85 6.52
CA TYR A 439 31.03 5.23 5.27
C TYR A 439 29.58 5.58 4.92
N GLU A 440 29.22 5.39 3.65
CA GLU A 440 27.82 5.25 3.28
C GLU A 440 27.32 3.86 3.69
N LEU A 441 26.10 3.79 4.21
CA LEU A 441 25.47 2.51 4.54
C LEU A 441 24.58 2.06 3.39
N VAL A 442 24.65 0.79 3.04
CA VAL A 442 23.69 0.15 2.14
C VAL A 442 22.94 -0.91 2.95
N THR A 443 21.64 -0.72 3.10
CA THR A 443 20.75 -1.67 3.75
C THR A 443 19.98 -2.42 2.68
N ILE A 444 19.85 -3.73 2.81
CA ILE A 444 19.06 -4.55 1.91
C ILE A 444 18.04 -5.31 2.76
N ALA A 445 16.77 -4.89 2.69
CA ALA A 445 15.70 -5.61 3.34
C ALA A 445 15.37 -6.87 2.55
N ALA A 446 15.63 -8.02 3.15
CA ALA A 446 15.29 -9.33 2.64
C ALA A 446 13.94 -9.74 3.23
N VAL A 447 12.92 -9.82 2.37
CA VAL A 447 11.52 -9.98 2.79
C VAL A 447 10.96 -11.30 2.28
N LEU A 448 10.45 -12.15 3.18
CA LEU A 448 9.65 -13.33 2.85
C LEU A 448 8.20 -12.90 2.60
N LEU A 449 7.71 -13.15 1.38
CA LEU A 449 6.40 -12.69 0.92
C LEU A 449 5.24 -13.64 1.29
N LYS A 450 5.52 -14.93 1.50
CA LYS A 450 4.47 -15.91 1.86
C LYS A 450 4.89 -16.79 3.04
N PRO A 451 5.04 -16.21 4.25
CA PRO A 451 5.40 -17.00 5.42
C PRO A 451 4.31 -18.03 5.76
N LYS A 452 4.74 -19.17 6.29
CA LYS A 452 3.87 -20.22 6.84
C LYS A 452 3.48 -19.92 8.29
N SER A 453 4.36 -19.24 9.01
CA SER A 453 4.16 -18.74 10.37
C SER A 453 2.87 -17.95 10.52
N ARG A 454 2.19 -18.09 11.66
CA ARG A 454 0.95 -17.36 11.97
C ARG A 454 1.02 -16.73 13.35
N GLY A 455 0.62 -15.47 13.41
CA GLY A 455 0.40 -14.75 14.64
C GLY A 455 -1.07 -14.74 15.07
N LYS A 456 -1.35 -13.97 16.11
CA LYS A 456 -2.71 -13.67 16.58
C LYS A 456 -2.80 -12.30 17.27
N VAL A 457 -4.01 -11.77 17.34
CA VAL A 457 -4.37 -10.54 18.06
C VAL A 457 -5.38 -10.90 19.14
N GLU A 458 -5.11 -10.51 20.39
CA GLU A 458 -5.98 -10.78 21.53
C GLU A 458 -6.31 -9.47 22.27
N LEU A 459 -7.44 -9.47 22.99
CA LEU A 459 -7.71 -8.40 23.96
C LEU A 459 -6.71 -8.47 25.11
N ASN A 460 -6.09 -7.33 25.43
CA ASN A 460 -5.31 -7.17 26.66
C ASN A 460 -6.22 -7.03 27.89
N SER A 461 -7.33 -6.29 27.74
CA SER A 461 -8.32 -6.05 28.77
C SER A 461 -9.70 -5.77 28.15
N ILE A 462 -10.71 -5.54 28.99
CA ILE A 462 -12.04 -5.08 28.57
C ILE A 462 -12.12 -3.57 28.34
N ASN A 463 -11.06 -2.82 28.66
CA ASN A 463 -11.03 -1.38 28.43
C ASN A 463 -10.80 -1.14 26.93
N PRO A 464 -11.74 -0.52 26.20
CA PRO A 464 -11.61 -0.31 24.77
C PRO A 464 -10.42 0.60 24.39
N PHE A 465 -9.89 1.39 25.32
CA PHE A 465 -8.75 2.27 25.10
C PHE A 465 -7.39 1.59 25.26
N ASP A 466 -7.34 0.38 25.85
CA ASP A 466 -6.08 -0.36 25.98
C ASP A 466 -5.70 -1.00 24.64
N ASP A 467 -4.42 -0.95 24.27
CA ASP A 467 -3.94 -1.59 23.05
C ASP A 467 -4.16 -3.11 23.07
N PRO A 468 -4.42 -3.74 21.91
CA PRO A 468 -4.52 -5.19 21.84
C PRO A 468 -3.14 -5.85 22.00
N LEU A 469 -3.11 -7.09 22.45
CA LEU A 469 -1.91 -7.92 22.44
C LEU A 469 -1.67 -8.46 21.03
N ILE A 470 -0.55 -8.09 20.41
CA ILE A 470 -0.20 -8.52 19.05
C ILE A 470 0.93 -9.56 19.12
N TYR A 471 0.59 -10.82 18.92
CA TYR A 471 1.57 -11.90 18.82
C TYR A 471 1.95 -12.07 17.35
N ALA A 472 3.12 -11.56 16.94
CA ALA A 472 3.52 -11.58 15.53
C ALA A 472 3.62 -13.00 14.95
N GLY A 473 4.03 -13.98 15.77
CA GLY A 473 4.19 -15.37 15.35
C GLY A 473 5.33 -15.62 14.37
N THR A 474 6.16 -14.61 14.09
CA THR A 474 7.32 -14.64 13.19
C THR A 474 8.22 -15.83 13.49
N PHE A 475 8.54 -16.64 12.48
CA PHE A 475 9.35 -17.87 12.58
C PHE A 475 8.80 -18.93 13.57
N SER A 476 7.49 -18.95 13.84
CA SER A 476 6.85 -20.09 14.50
C SER A 476 6.96 -21.37 13.68
N GLU A 477 7.06 -21.24 12.35
CA GLU A 477 7.38 -22.33 11.44
C GLU A 477 8.85 -22.23 10.99
N GLU A 478 9.67 -23.20 11.37
CA GLU A 478 11.13 -23.19 11.12
C GLU A 478 11.49 -23.09 9.62
N GLN A 479 10.62 -23.61 8.75
CA GLN A 479 10.80 -23.59 7.30
C GLN A 479 10.89 -22.18 6.74
N ASP A 480 10.25 -21.20 7.39
CA ASP A 480 10.33 -19.79 6.97
C ASP A 480 11.76 -19.24 7.14
N LEU A 481 12.55 -19.80 8.07
CA LEU A 481 13.92 -19.39 8.35
C LEU A 481 14.96 -20.08 7.45
N ASP A 482 14.65 -21.27 6.94
CA ASP A 482 15.60 -22.15 6.23
C ASP A 482 16.21 -21.52 4.97
N HIS A 483 15.52 -20.56 4.38
CA HIS A 483 15.90 -19.94 3.12
C HIS A 483 16.72 -18.65 3.28
N PHE A 484 16.74 -18.06 4.48
CA PHE A 484 17.47 -16.82 4.74
C PHE A 484 19.00 -16.91 4.50
N PRO A 485 19.71 -18.02 4.79
CA PRO A 485 21.12 -18.15 4.43
C PRO A 485 21.41 -17.94 2.95
N ARG A 486 20.54 -18.44 2.05
CA ARG A 486 20.68 -18.22 0.61
C ARG A 486 20.35 -16.78 0.24
N LEU A 487 19.27 -16.24 0.80
CA LEU A 487 18.77 -14.91 0.46
C LEU A 487 19.71 -13.79 0.92
N ILE A 488 20.22 -13.87 2.15
CA ILE A 488 21.17 -12.89 2.70
C ILE A 488 22.49 -12.92 1.92
N LYS A 489 22.95 -14.10 1.47
CA LYS A 489 24.12 -14.21 0.60
C LYS A 489 23.89 -13.56 -0.76
N MET A 490 22.70 -13.70 -1.34
CA MET A 490 22.32 -13.00 -2.57
C MET A 490 22.25 -11.47 -2.37
N ALA A 491 21.75 -11.00 -1.22
CA ALA A 491 21.82 -9.59 -0.88
C ALA A 491 23.28 -9.11 -0.79
N TRP A 492 24.15 -9.87 -0.14
CA TRP A 492 25.56 -9.53 0.00
C TRP A 492 26.35 -9.53 -1.31
N SER A 493 25.97 -10.35 -2.30
CA SER A 493 26.67 -10.36 -3.60
C SER A 493 26.56 -9.06 -4.38
N ILE A 494 25.67 -8.12 -3.97
CA ILE A 494 25.70 -6.75 -4.49
C ILE A 494 27.08 -6.12 -4.31
N ALA A 495 27.78 -6.40 -3.20
CA ALA A 495 29.13 -5.88 -2.94
C ALA A 495 30.16 -6.36 -3.99
N ASP A 496 29.93 -7.51 -4.62
CA ASP A 496 30.85 -8.13 -5.60
C ASP A 496 30.64 -7.61 -7.04
N THR A 497 29.61 -6.81 -7.28
CA THR A 497 29.35 -6.20 -8.60
C THR A 497 30.36 -5.11 -8.93
N ASN A 498 30.56 -4.81 -10.21
CA ASN A 498 31.63 -3.91 -10.68
C ASN A 498 31.57 -2.53 -10.00
N TYR A 499 30.38 -1.94 -9.94
CA TYR A 499 30.22 -0.61 -9.35
C TYR A 499 30.49 -0.61 -7.84
N PHE A 500 29.89 -1.53 -7.09
CA PHE A 500 30.05 -1.58 -5.63
C PHE A 500 31.49 -1.99 -5.23
N ARG A 501 32.16 -2.87 -6.00
CA ARG A 501 33.61 -3.10 -5.84
C ARG A 501 34.44 -1.84 -6.06
N SER A 502 34.11 -1.03 -7.07
CA SER A 502 34.82 0.24 -7.31
C SER A 502 34.62 1.27 -6.18
N LYS A 503 33.60 1.05 -5.34
CA LYS A 503 33.29 1.82 -4.13
C LYS A 503 33.76 1.12 -2.85
N ASN A 504 34.65 0.12 -2.95
CA ASN A 504 35.14 -0.66 -1.82
C ASN A 504 34.03 -1.23 -0.92
N ALA A 505 32.88 -1.58 -1.53
CA ALA A 505 31.75 -2.10 -0.78
C ALA A 505 32.11 -3.41 -0.07
N ARG A 506 31.71 -3.54 1.19
CA ARG A 506 31.98 -4.74 1.99
C ARG A 506 30.82 -5.06 2.92
N VAL A 507 30.65 -6.36 3.18
CA VAL A 507 29.65 -6.87 4.11
C VAL A 507 29.95 -6.42 5.53
N ILE A 508 28.92 -5.95 6.22
CA ILE A 508 28.94 -5.75 7.66
C ILE A 508 28.17 -6.88 8.32
N LYS A 509 28.78 -7.46 9.36
CA LYS A 509 28.18 -8.49 10.20
C LYS A 509 28.00 -7.89 11.60
N PRO A 510 26.83 -7.29 11.89
CA PRO A 510 26.61 -6.62 13.17
C PRO A 510 26.77 -7.59 14.34
N TRP A 511 27.19 -7.06 15.49
CA TRP A 511 27.42 -7.89 16.66
C TRP A 511 26.12 -8.16 17.42
N VAL A 512 25.81 -9.44 17.61
CA VAL A 512 24.75 -9.91 18.51
C VAL A 512 25.35 -11.05 19.34
N GLU A 513 25.42 -10.86 20.65
CA GLU A 513 26.10 -11.78 21.58
C GLU A 513 25.67 -13.24 21.41
N ALA A 514 24.35 -13.46 21.34
CA ALA A 514 23.75 -14.79 21.19
C ALA A 514 24.11 -15.50 19.89
N CYS A 515 24.57 -14.77 18.86
CA CYS A 515 24.94 -15.32 17.57
C CYS A 515 26.46 -15.47 17.39
N SER A 516 27.26 -15.22 18.42
CA SER A 516 28.72 -15.34 18.36
C SER A 516 29.21 -16.78 18.17
N ASN A 517 30.39 -16.96 17.55
CA ASN A 517 31.06 -18.27 17.37
C ASN A 517 30.27 -19.35 16.58
N LEU A 518 29.38 -18.94 15.68
CA LEU A 518 28.64 -19.85 14.80
C LEU A 518 29.32 -20.00 13.42
N THR A 519 29.04 -21.11 12.73
CA THR A 519 29.35 -21.21 11.28
C THR A 519 28.57 -20.15 10.51
N GLU A 520 29.03 -19.72 9.34
CA GLU A 520 28.35 -18.62 8.61
C GLU A 520 26.86 -18.88 8.36
N SER A 521 26.48 -20.09 7.93
CA SER A 521 25.07 -20.41 7.69
C SER A 521 24.24 -20.38 8.99
N ALA A 522 24.78 -20.93 10.09
CA ALA A 522 24.13 -20.88 11.39
C ALA A 522 24.07 -19.47 11.96
N TRP A 523 25.11 -18.67 11.73
CA TRP A 523 25.17 -17.25 12.08
C TRP A 523 24.08 -16.48 11.34
N ILE A 524 23.93 -16.67 10.02
CA ILE A 524 22.87 -15.99 9.26
C ILE A 524 21.49 -16.36 9.82
N LYS A 525 21.20 -17.64 10.09
CA LYS A 525 19.93 -18.03 10.69
C LYS A 525 19.69 -17.38 12.06
N CYS A 526 20.70 -17.37 12.93
CA CYS A 526 20.61 -16.74 14.24
C CYS A 526 20.35 -15.23 14.11
N MET A 527 21.12 -14.56 13.26
CA MET A 527 20.96 -13.13 12.99
C MET A 527 19.62 -12.81 12.35
N SER A 528 19.12 -13.65 11.44
CA SER A 528 17.80 -13.50 10.86
C SER A 528 16.73 -13.55 11.94
N ARG A 529 16.78 -14.49 12.89
CA ARG A 529 15.86 -14.49 14.05
C ARG A 529 16.00 -13.24 14.91
N ALA A 530 17.23 -12.82 15.21
CA ALA A 530 17.48 -11.68 16.08
C ALA A 530 17.07 -10.33 15.46
N MET A 531 17.29 -10.16 14.14
CA MET A 531 17.06 -8.91 13.40
C MET A 531 15.65 -8.82 12.80
N VAL A 532 14.88 -9.89 12.84
CA VAL A 532 13.59 -9.92 12.16
C VAL A 532 12.64 -8.86 12.69
N THR A 533 11.95 -8.21 11.76
CA THR A 533 10.89 -7.25 12.04
C THR A 533 9.80 -7.40 10.99
N SER A 534 8.67 -6.74 11.24
CA SER A 534 7.56 -6.72 10.31
C SER A 534 7.84 -5.78 9.13
N ALA A 535 7.37 -6.12 7.93
CA ALA A 535 7.31 -5.18 6.81
C ALA A 535 6.02 -4.31 6.81
N TRP A 536 5.25 -4.36 7.91
CA TRP A 536 4.04 -3.57 8.17
C TRP A 536 2.87 -3.86 7.23
N HIS A 537 2.79 -5.11 6.75
CA HIS A 537 1.79 -5.58 5.81
C HIS A 537 0.82 -6.56 6.46
N SER A 538 0.52 -6.37 7.76
CA SER A 538 -0.23 -7.40 8.48
C SER A 538 -1.69 -7.51 8.04
N VAL A 539 -2.19 -8.74 7.91
CA VAL A 539 -3.53 -9.08 7.39
C VAL A 539 -4.14 -10.29 8.12
N GLY A 540 -5.40 -10.63 7.82
CA GLY A 540 -5.96 -11.97 8.06
C GLY A 540 -6.66 -12.24 9.40
N THR A 541 -6.74 -11.25 10.28
CA THR A 541 -7.32 -11.37 11.64
C THR A 541 -8.85 -11.47 11.69
N ALA A 542 -9.53 -11.23 10.57
CA ALA A 542 -10.95 -11.47 10.37
C ALA A 542 -11.19 -12.14 9.00
N ALA A 543 -10.38 -13.17 8.71
CA ALA A 543 -10.26 -13.76 7.39
C ALA A 543 -11.57 -14.28 6.77
N MET A 544 -11.69 -14.08 5.46
CA MET A 544 -12.71 -14.73 4.63
C MET A 544 -12.65 -16.26 4.77
N GLY A 545 -13.82 -16.89 4.75
CA GLY A 545 -14.01 -18.33 4.91
C GLY A 545 -13.96 -18.82 6.36
N THR A 546 -13.62 -17.97 7.34
CA THR A 546 -13.53 -18.37 8.76
C THR A 546 -14.18 -17.40 9.74
N VAL A 547 -14.08 -16.09 9.49
CA VAL A 547 -14.73 -15.03 10.30
C VAL A 547 -15.78 -14.30 9.49
N VAL A 548 -15.50 -14.04 8.22
CA VAL A 548 -16.46 -13.47 7.25
C VAL A 548 -16.69 -14.42 6.08
N ASP A 549 -17.83 -14.30 5.41
CA ASP A 549 -18.10 -15.02 4.16
C ASP A 549 -17.41 -14.38 2.93
N GLY A 550 -17.67 -14.93 1.74
CA GLY A 550 -17.14 -14.41 0.48
C GLY A 550 -17.65 -13.01 0.10
N ASP A 551 -18.77 -12.58 0.69
CA ASP A 551 -19.32 -11.24 0.57
C ASP A 551 -18.88 -10.32 1.72
N LEU A 552 -17.91 -10.78 2.54
CA LEU A 552 -17.33 -10.07 3.67
C LEU A 552 -18.26 -9.89 4.89
N LYS A 553 -19.41 -10.55 4.92
CA LYS A 553 -20.36 -10.49 6.05
C LYS A 553 -19.85 -11.36 7.20
N VAL A 554 -19.96 -10.85 8.44
CA VAL A 554 -19.54 -11.60 9.63
C VAL A 554 -20.43 -12.82 9.80
N LEU A 555 -19.80 -14.00 9.92
CA LEU A 555 -20.54 -15.27 10.00
C LEU A 555 -21.42 -15.31 11.25
N GLY A 556 -22.71 -15.60 11.04
CA GLY A 556 -23.68 -15.72 12.13
C GLY A 556 -24.18 -14.40 12.72
N ILE A 557 -23.75 -13.24 12.21
CA ILE A 557 -24.23 -11.92 12.65
C ILE A 557 -24.82 -11.16 11.46
N ASN A 558 -26.12 -10.87 11.51
CA ASN A 558 -26.79 -10.08 10.47
C ASN A 558 -26.41 -8.60 10.56
N GLY A 559 -26.38 -7.92 9.42
CA GLY A 559 -26.12 -6.47 9.38
C GLY A 559 -24.69 -6.07 9.80
N LEU A 560 -23.74 -7.00 9.84
CA LEU A 560 -22.34 -6.74 10.18
C LEU A 560 -21.40 -7.23 9.08
N ARG A 561 -20.52 -6.34 8.62
CA ARG A 561 -19.51 -6.63 7.58
C ARG A 561 -18.13 -6.14 8.02
N VAL A 562 -17.07 -6.75 7.49
CA VAL A 562 -15.70 -6.26 7.65
C VAL A 562 -15.12 -5.93 6.28
N VAL A 563 -14.56 -4.74 6.09
CA VAL A 563 -13.98 -4.29 4.83
C VAL A 563 -12.66 -3.58 5.14
N ASP A 564 -11.59 -4.36 5.30
CA ASP A 564 -10.21 -3.89 5.44
C ASP A 564 -9.21 -5.05 5.24
N ALA A 565 -7.92 -4.84 5.51
CA ALA A 565 -6.86 -5.84 5.40
C ALA A 565 -7.07 -7.11 6.26
N SER A 566 -7.85 -7.06 7.34
CA SER A 566 -8.11 -8.21 8.21
C SER A 566 -8.83 -9.36 7.49
N VAL A 567 -9.55 -9.08 6.39
CA VAL A 567 -10.34 -10.10 5.69
C VAL A 567 -9.52 -10.98 4.76
N MET A 568 -8.28 -10.60 4.42
CA MET A 568 -7.46 -11.37 3.49
C MET A 568 -7.16 -12.76 4.07
N PRO A 569 -7.60 -13.87 3.44
CA PRO A 569 -7.42 -15.20 4.00
C PRO A 569 -5.95 -15.65 4.00
N LYS A 570 -5.19 -15.18 3.00
CA LYS A 570 -3.74 -15.31 2.89
C LYS A 570 -3.13 -13.98 2.46
N ILE A 571 -1.96 -13.64 2.98
CA ILE A 571 -1.22 -12.48 2.47
C ILE A 571 -0.84 -12.67 0.99
N ILE A 572 -0.82 -11.57 0.24
CA ILE A 572 -0.44 -11.50 -1.18
C ILE A 572 1.05 -11.20 -1.33
N ARG A 573 1.65 -11.53 -2.46
CA ARG A 573 3.07 -11.26 -2.75
C ARG A 573 3.30 -9.80 -3.17
N GLY A 574 3.50 -8.92 -2.19
CA GLY A 574 3.78 -7.49 -2.40
C GLY A 574 3.08 -6.59 -1.39
N ASN A 575 3.26 -5.27 -1.50
CA ASN A 575 2.64 -4.31 -0.58
C ASN A 575 1.10 -4.38 -0.63
N THR A 576 0.45 -4.25 0.53
CA THR A 576 -0.99 -4.60 0.70
C THR A 576 -1.97 -3.44 0.47
N ASN A 577 -1.49 -2.20 0.25
CA ASN A 577 -2.38 -1.04 0.18
C ASN A 577 -3.35 -1.08 -1.02
N ALA A 578 -2.88 -1.36 -2.23
CA ALA A 578 -3.78 -1.44 -3.38
C ALA A 578 -4.79 -2.60 -3.26
N PRO A 579 -4.40 -3.82 -2.80
CA PRO A 579 -5.37 -4.87 -2.47
C PRO A 579 -6.46 -4.44 -1.48
N VAL A 580 -6.13 -3.60 -0.48
CA VAL A 580 -7.13 -3.06 0.45
C VAL A 580 -8.12 -2.11 -0.23
N VAL A 581 -7.65 -1.26 -1.16
CA VAL A 581 -8.54 -0.41 -1.97
C VAL A 581 -9.44 -1.27 -2.86
N MET A 582 -8.88 -2.31 -3.49
CA MET A 582 -9.62 -3.26 -4.32
C MET A 582 -10.73 -3.97 -3.52
N ILE A 583 -10.43 -4.44 -2.29
CA ILE A 583 -11.42 -5.01 -1.37
C ILE A 583 -12.57 -4.04 -1.11
N ALA A 584 -12.27 -2.76 -0.87
CA ALA A 584 -13.30 -1.74 -0.63
C ALA A 584 -14.18 -1.47 -1.86
N GLU A 585 -13.60 -1.48 -3.06
CA GLU A 585 -14.34 -1.28 -4.31
C GLU A 585 -15.26 -2.47 -4.64
N ILE A 586 -14.81 -3.71 -4.39
CA ILE A 586 -15.66 -4.90 -4.47
C ILE A 586 -16.79 -4.81 -3.46
N ALA A 587 -16.48 -4.50 -2.20
CA ALA A 587 -17.48 -4.40 -1.14
C ALA A 587 -18.55 -3.36 -1.47
N ALA A 588 -18.14 -2.20 -2.02
CA ALA A 588 -19.07 -1.16 -2.44
C ALA A 588 -20.07 -1.68 -3.49
N ASP A 589 -19.59 -2.42 -4.51
CA ASP A 589 -20.47 -2.97 -5.55
C ASP A 589 -21.37 -4.07 -4.99
N LEU A 590 -20.87 -4.96 -4.13
CA LEU A 590 -21.68 -5.99 -3.45
C LEU A 590 -22.81 -5.39 -2.60
N ILE A 591 -22.51 -4.33 -1.83
CA ILE A 591 -23.51 -3.62 -1.01
C ILE A 591 -24.53 -2.91 -1.91
N LYS A 592 -24.06 -2.21 -2.95
CA LYS A 592 -24.93 -1.53 -3.91
C LYS A 592 -25.86 -2.54 -4.59
N GLU A 593 -25.35 -3.68 -5.05
CA GLU A 593 -26.17 -4.74 -5.67
C GLU A 593 -27.21 -5.28 -4.68
N HIS A 594 -26.79 -5.64 -3.47
CA HIS A 594 -27.68 -6.20 -2.44
C HIS A 594 -28.87 -5.29 -2.12
N TYR A 595 -28.64 -3.98 -2.01
CA TYR A 595 -29.68 -3.03 -1.61
C TYR A 595 -30.34 -2.26 -2.77
N SER A 596 -29.76 -2.24 -3.97
CA SER A 596 -30.38 -1.59 -5.14
C SER A 596 -31.40 -2.50 -5.83
N VAL A 597 -31.27 -3.83 -5.70
CA VAL A 597 -32.23 -4.81 -6.25
C VAL A 597 -33.58 -4.77 -5.52
N SER A 598 -33.67 -4.17 -4.33
CA SER A 598 -34.90 -4.15 -3.53
C SER A 598 -35.96 -3.10 -3.94
N ARG A 599 -35.79 -2.36 -5.06
CA ARG A 599 -36.79 -1.39 -5.56
C ARG A 599 -37.62 -1.85 -6.76
N THR A 600 -37.37 -3.01 -7.36
CA THR A 600 -38.26 -3.58 -8.38
C THR A 600 -39.02 -4.78 -7.86
N GLY A 601 -39.88 -4.54 -6.86
CA GLY A 601 -41.06 -5.36 -6.60
C GLY A 601 -42.10 -5.14 -7.69
N THR A 602 -41.78 -5.48 -8.94
CA THR A 602 -42.74 -5.65 -10.05
C THR A 602 -42.19 -6.71 -11.00
N ASN A 603 -42.79 -7.91 -10.92
CA ASN A 603 -42.83 -8.98 -11.92
C ASN A 603 -41.75 -8.97 -13.02
N LEU A 604 -40.67 -9.71 -12.80
CA LEU A 604 -39.87 -10.29 -13.89
C LEU A 604 -40.46 -11.66 -14.26
N ASN A 605 -41.63 -11.63 -14.89
CA ASN A 605 -42.08 -12.66 -15.80
C ASN A 605 -42.52 -11.95 -17.08
N ASN A 606 -41.88 -12.29 -18.19
CA ASN A 606 -42.06 -11.79 -19.56
C ASN A 606 -41.34 -10.48 -19.93
N MET A 607 -40.05 -10.58 -20.27
CA MET A 607 -39.54 -9.91 -21.46
C MET A 607 -38.75 -10.90 -22.31
N THR A 608 -39.40 -11.34 -23.38
CA THR A 608 -38.83 -12.08 -24.49
C THR A 608 -37.77 -11.22 -25.17
N ILE A 609 -36.53 -11.71 -25.23
CA ILE A 609 -35.46 -11.09 -26.03
C ILE A 609 -35.81 -11.30 -27.51
N GLY A 610 -36.19 -10.21 -28.18
CA GLY A 610 -36.36 -10.16 -29.62
C GLY A 610 -35.01 -10.18 -30.33
N ASN A 611 -34.94 -11.04 -31.35
CA ASN A 611 -33.84 -11.13 -32.31
C ASN A 611 -33.38 -9.76 -32.83
N LEU A 612 -32.09 -9.46 -32.67
CA LEU A 612 -31.36 -8.58 -33.59
C LEU A 612 -30.09 -9.30 -34.04
N THR A 613 -30.00 -9.40 -35.36
CA THR A 613 -29.03 -10.16 -36.16
C THR A 613 -27.63 -9.60 -36.07
N ALA A 614 -26.66 -10.50 -35.96
CA ALA A 614 -25.23 -10.21 -36.10
C ALA A 614 -24.87 -9.94 -37.57
N SER A 615 -24.24 -8.79 -37.84
CA SER A 615 -23.42 -8.62 -39.03
C SER A 615 -22.27 -7.66 -38.76
N SER A 616 -21.07 -8.11 -39.12
CA SER A 616 -19.76 -7.41 -39.20
C SER A 616 -18.94 -7.24 -37.91
N MET A 617 -18.22 -8.29 -37.53
CA MET A 617 -16.84 -8.18 -37.04
C MET A 617 -15.96 -9.15 -37.84
N PRO A 618 -14.70 -8.79 -38.19
CA PRO A 618 -13.81 -9.68 -38.92
C PRO A 618 -13.23 -10.77 -38.02
N ASN A 619 -13.26 -12.01 -38.53
CA ASN A 619 -12.63 -13.19 -37.95
C ASN A 619 -11.11 -13.00 -37.82
N ILE A 620 -10.58 -13.13 -36.60
CA ILE A 620 -9.19 -13.56 -36.38
C ILE A 620 -9.26 -14.96 -35.75
N SER A 621 -8.96 -15.96 -36.58
CA SER A 621 -8.83 -17.36 -36.21
C SER A 621 -7.61 -17.57 -35.30
N GLN A 622 -7.84 -18.17 -34.12
CA GLN A 622 -6.78 -18.83 -33.36
C GLN A 622 -6.30 -20.07 -34.12
N PRO A 623 -4.98 -20.35 -34.21
CA PRO A 623 -4.52 -21.67 -34.60
C PRO A 623 -4.48 -22.59 -33.38
N ASN A 624 -5.23 -23.69 -33.47
CA ASN A 624 -5.06 -24.88 -32.66
C ASN A 624 -3.65 -25.45 -32.88
N ILE A 625 -2.85 -25.60 -31.83
CA ILE A 625 -1.69 -26.50 -31.82
C ILE A 625 -2.04 -27.69 -30.94
N ASN A 626 -2.18 -28.84 -31.59
CA ASN A 626 -2.33 -30.14 -30.95
C ASN A 626 -0.93 -30.69 -30.67
N LEU A 627 -0.66 -31.07 -29.42
CA LEU A 627 0.55 -31.76 -29.00
C LEU A 627 0.49 -33.22 -29.48
N ALA A 628 1.03 -33.49 -30.66
CA ALA A 628 1.60 -34.78 -31.03
C ALA A 628 2.41 -34.58 -32.32
N ASP A 629 3.58 -35.21 -32.36
CA ASP A 629 4.55 -35.27 -33.47
C ASP A 629 5.49 -34.07 -33.59
N VAL A 630 6.75 -34.26 -33.17
CA VAL A 630 7.94 -34.31 -34.05
C VAL A 630 9.15 -34.59 -33.16
N ILE A 631 9.56 -35.87 -33.18
CA ILE A 631 10.93 -36.33 -33.00
C ILE A 631 11.56 -36.32 -34.40
N GLU A 632 12.89 -36.08 -34.45
CA GLU A 632 13.84 -36.32 -35.55
C GLU A 632 14.20 -35.18 -36.55
N ASN A 633 15.48 -34.81 -36.44
CA ASN A 633 16.49 -34.64 -37.50
C ASN A 633 16.60 -33.35 -38.34
N ASN A 634 17.70 -32.65 -38.03
CA ASN A 634 18.81 -32.21 -38.90
C ASN A 634 18.65 -31.20 -40.05
N ASP A 635 19.58 -30.23 -39.97
CA ASP A 635 20.43 -29.63 -41.00
C ASP A 635 19.92 -28.50 -41.92
N MET A 636 20.65 -27.38 -41.77
CA MET A 636 21.12 -26.39 -42.76
C MET A 636 20.12 -25.76 -43.76
N ILE A 637 20.07 -24.41 -43.80
CA ILE A 637 20.63 -23.56 -44.89
C ILE A 637 20.25 -22.06 -44.70
N ASN A 638 21.26 -21.25 -45.01
CA ASN A 638 21.42 -19.81 -45.24
C ASN A 638 20.27 -18.96 -45.84
N SER A 639 20.24 -17.69 -45.36
CA SER A 639 20.11 -16.39 -46.06
C SER A 639 19.12 -16.16 -47.24
N SER A 640 18.28 -15.13 -47.12
CA SER A 640 18.12 -14.07 -48.14
C SER A 640 17.19 -12.92 -47.70
N LEU A 641 17.64 -11.68 -47.98
CA LEU A 641 16.94 -10.39 -47.94
C LEU A 641 15.67 -10.36 -48.81
N ILE A 642 14.62 -9.64 -48.38
CA ILE A 642 13.68 -8.90 -49.26
C ILE A 642 13.21 -7.61 -48.54
N GLU A 643 13.43 -6.47 -49.19
CA GLU A 643 12.82 -5.15 -48.95
C GLU A 643 11.32 -5.15 -49.30
N VAL A 644 10.50 -4.37 -48.59
CA VAL A 644 9.14 -4.03 -49.05
C VAL A 644 8.91 -2.52 -48.98
N GLU A 645 8.54 -1.99 -50.15
CA GLU A 645 8.23 -0.61 -50.51
C GLU A 645 7.04 0.00 -49.75
N ILE A 646 7.17 1.31 -49.52
CA ILE A 646 6.10 2.23 -49.12
C ILE A 646 5.37 2.70 -50.38
N THR A 647 4.04 2.56 -50.44
CA THR A 647 3.22 3.31 -51.41
C THR A 647 1.90 3.81 -50.81
N ASN A 648 1.76 5.14 -50.84
CA ASN A 648 0.60 6.01 -51.06
C ASN A 648 -0.80 5.64 -50.53
N VAL A 649 -1.37 6.58 -49.74
CA VAL A 649 -2.82 6.78 -49.62
C VAL A 649 -3.15 8.23 -49.99
N GLU A 650 -3.99 8.38 -51.01
CA GLU A 650 -4.52 9.64 -51.54
C GLU A 650 -5.66 10.24 -50.68
N LEU A 651 -5.69 11.57 -50.64
CA LEU A 651 -6.81 12.42 -50.23
C LEU A 651 -8.05 12.14 -51.10
N ILE A 652 -9.23 12.04 -50.48
CA ILE A 652 -10.50 12.36 -51.15
C ILE A 652 -11.27 13.40 -50.32
N THR A 653 -11.40 14.57 -50.92
CA THR A 653 -12.28 15.68 -50.57
C THR A 653 -13.69 15.45 -51.10
N THR A 654 -14.72 15.85 -50.35
CA THR A 654 -16.03 16.24 -50.92
C THR A 654 -16.56 17.47 -50.20
N THR A 655 -16.65 18.56 -50.96
CA THR A 655 -17.36 19.82 -50.68
C THR A 655 -18.73 19.81 -51.37
N ASP A 656 -19.77 20.29 -50.68
CA ASP A 656 -20.64 21.43 -51.10
C ASP A 656 -21.97 21.43 -50.29
N ARG A 657 -22.20 22.46 -49.45
CA ARG A 657 -23.09 23.65 -49.64
C ARG A 657 -24.51 23.42 -49.04
N LEU A 658 -25.20 24.35 -48.37
CA LEU A 658 -25.08 25.80 -48.14
C LEU A 658 -26.11 26.25 -47.06
N SER A 659 -25.96 27.51 -46.62
CA SER A 659 -26.91 28.41 -45.91
C SER A 659 -26.91 28.35 -44.37
N ASP A 660 -26.81 29.44 -43.60
CA ASP A 660 -26.65 30.87 -43.94
C ASP A 660 -26.43 31.70 -42.64
N ILE A 661 -25.73 32.83 -42.80
CA ILE A 661 -25.92 34.16 -42.15
C ILE A 661 -25.17 34.53 -40.83
N ASP A 662 -24.17 35.39 -41.07
CA ASP A 662 -23.84 36.71 -40.48
C ASP A 662 -23.20 36.92 -39.09
N ASP A 663 -21.91 37.31 -39.20
CA ASP A 663 -21.36 38.65 -38.95
C ASP A 663 -20.91 39.11 -37.55
N THR A 664 -19.59 39.39 -37.53
CA THR A 664 -18.89 40.52 -36.88
C THR A 664 -18.72 40.44 -35.36
N VAL A 665 -17.59 40.78 -34.72
CA VAL A 665 -16.59 41.84 -34.95
C VAL A 665 -15.22 41.39 -34.40
N ASN A 666 -14.19 41.98 -35.02
CA ASN A 666 -12.77 41.80 -34.88
C ASN A 666 -12.15 42.76 -33.82
N VAL A 667 -11.01 42.35 -33.25
CA VAL A 667 -9.82 43.16 -32.88
C VAL A 667 -9.92 44.14 -31.69
N ALA A 668 -9.17 43.86 -30.62
CA ALA A 668 -7.85 44.46 -30.35
C ALA A 668 -7.12 43.73 -29.22
#